data_AF-A0A2V8LY30-F1
#
_entry.id   AF-A0A2V8LY30-F1
#
_cell.length_a   1.000
_cell.length_b   1.000
_cell.length_c   1.000
_cell.angle_alpha   90.00
_cell.angle_beta   90.00
_cell.angle_gamma   90.00
#
_symmetry.space_group_name_H-M   'P 1'
#
loop_
_entity.id
_entity.type
_entity.pdbx_description
1 polymer ?
#
loop_
_entity_poly.entity_id
_entity_poly.type
_entity_poly.pdbx_seq_one_letter_code
_entity_poly.pdbx_strand_id
1 'polypeptide(L)'
;MKSLLIIGGILFVCIGLALGQNAGGPAPAPRALLDQYCVTCHNQKLKTAGLALDQMDPSNPAQNTEAWEKVVRKLRAGVMPPQGMPRPNPSSYEALTVSLETALDRAAETKPKLPAPGVHRMNRTEYANAIREILGLDIDPTVYLPADDTSYGFDNVVSGLQMSPALVEGYVTAASKVSRLALGRDTAPGRRIYYAREDYSQEEHVEGLPFGTRGGILAHHYFPADGEYIISWVPIRNTVGTLYGGDSENEQVELTIDGERVKLYQVGKDIPLTANVQADKNEVRVSVKGGQHAVGVAFIANTYIPHVFLNRSYRRSILDDNPIDGIMQTPQVSRITIQGPVNGLPAQDTPSRKKILICSPTTPREEPACAKTILSTLARRAYRRPLTSKDTETLLNFYRSGRESGNFEDGIERGLQFILAHPEFVFRSETAPANVKPGELYRISDLELASRLSFFLWSNGPDDELINLAGQGKLRDPKVLEQQVRRMLADPRSQELVKNFAGQWLGLRTLQSQTPEGTVYPDFDDNLRQAMRTEAEMFFESILREDRSVSELLTADYTFVNERLAAHYGIPNVYGTQFRRVKLEGPLDVRRGLLGKGSVQLVTSNSDRTSPVLRGKWVLENILGTHPPDPPPNVPPLKPNPTAGAQTMRQRMDRLLSGKL
;
A
#
# COMPACT_ATOMS: atom_id res chain seq x y z
N MET A 1 -78.04 -20.59 -24.21
CA MET A 1 -78.25 -19.26 -24.83
C MET A 1 -76.88 -18.72 -25.23
N LYS A 2 -76.76 -18.30 -26.49
CA LYS A 2 -75.54 -17.82 -27.14
C LYS A 2 -75.15 -16.42 -26.63
N SER A 3 -73.83 -16.15 -26.53
CA SER A 3 -73.13 -14.86 -26.76
C SER A 3 -71.67 -15.02 -26.30
N LEU A 4 -70.73 -15.32 -27.19
CA LEU A 4 -69.78 -14.40 -27.84
C LEU A 4 -69.00 -13.49 -26.87
N LEU A 5 -67.72 -13.79 -26.65
CA LEU A 5 -66.73 -12.81 -26.22
C LEU A 5 -65.39 -13.10 -26.92
N ILE A 6 -64.88 -12.04 -27.53
CA ILE A 6 -63.78 -11.97 -28.49
C ILE A 6 -62.45 -12.08 -27.73
N ILE A 7 -61.58 -13.00 -28.16
CA ILE A 7 -60.18 -13.07 -27.72
C ILE A 7 -59.38 -12.09 -28.59
N GLY A 8 -59.06 -10.92 -28.03
CA GLY A 8 -58.11 -9.98 -28.62
C GLY A 8 -56.69 -10.32 -28.21
N GLY A 9 -55.90 -10.85 -29.14
CA GLY A 9 -54.44 -10.99 -28.98
C GLY A 9 -53.77 -9.63 -29.17
N ILE A 10 -53.09 -9.14 -28.13
CA ILE A 10 -52.22 -7.96 -28.21
C ILE A 10 -50.81 -8.44 -28.56
N LEU A 11 -50.46 -8.30 -29.83
CA LEU A 11 -49.09 -8.42 -30.33
C LEU A 11 -48.34 -7.15 -29.90
N PHE A 12 -47.47 -7.25 -28.88
CA PHE A 12 -46.52 -6.18 -28.56
C PHE A 12 -45.45 -6.15 -29.66
N VAL A 13 -45.64 -5.26 -30.64
CA VAL A 13 -44.59 -4.89 -31.61
C VAL A 13 -43.54 -4.09 -30.85
N CYS A 14 -42.39 -4.70 -30.59
CA CYS A 14 -41.18 -4.01 -30.17
C CYS A 14 -40.73 -3.06 -31.30
N ILE A 15 -41.13 -1.80 -31.21
CA ILE A 15 -40.51 -0.72 -31.98
C ILE A 15 -39.12 -0.52 -31.39
N GLY A 16 -38.13 -1.16 -32.00
CA GLY A 16 -36.73 -0.82 -31.77
C GLY A 16 -36.51 0.62 -32.19
N LEU A 17 -36.21 1.49 -31.22
CA LEU A 17 -35.60 2.79 -31.47
C LEU A 17 -34.21 2.54 -32.07
N ALA A 18 -34.19 2.42 -33.40
CA ALA A 18 -32.96 2.56 -34.17
C ALA A 18 -32.48 4.00 -34.02
N LEU A 19 -31.50 4.20 -33.13
CA LEU A 19 -30.64 5.37 -33.19
C LEU A 19 -30.06 5.41 -34.60
N GLY A 20 -30.43 6.44 -35.36
CA GLY A 20 -29.96 6.65 -36.71
C GLY A 20 -28.45 6.62 -36.75
N GLN A 21 -27.89 5.58 -37.36
CA GLN A 21 -26.53 5.60 -37.86
C GLN A 21 -26.49 6.67 -38.95
N ASN A 22 -25.94 7.84 -38.63
CA ASN A 22 -25.45 8.73 -39.67
C ASN A 22 -24.37 7.94 -40.42
N ALA A 23 -24.71 7.49 -41.63
CA ALA A 23 -23.79 6.89 -42.57
C ALA A 23 -22.79 7.97 -43.01
N GLY A 24 -21.73 8.17 -42.21
CA GLY A 24 -20.50 8.78 -42.70
C GLY A 24 -19.89 7.85 -43.74
N GLY A 25 -19.44 8.40 -44.87
CA GLY A 25 -18.77 7.64 -45.93
C GLY A 25 -17.58 6.80 -45.42
N PRO A 26 -17.04 5.90 -46.24
CA PRO A 26 -15.96 5.01 -45.83
C PRO A 26 -14.84 5.82 -45.17
N ALA A 27 -14.46 5.42 -43.94
CA ALA A 27 -13.39 6.08 -43.21
C ALA A 27 -12.16 6.18 -44.12
N PRO A 28 -11.48 7.34 -44.20
CA PRO A 28 -10.29 7.48 -45.02
C PRO A 28 -9.26 6.43 -44.61
N ALA A 29 -8.55 5.85 -45.60
CA ALA A 29 -7.52 4.86 -45.32
C ALA A 29 -6.51 5.42 -44.29
N PRO A 30 -6.04 4.63 -43.30
CA PRO A 30 -5.15 5.11 -42.24
C PRO A 30 -3.96 5.92 -42.73
N ARG A 31 -3.39 5.52 -43.88
CA ARG A 31 -2.27 6.21 -44.52
C ARG A 31 -2.59 7.66 -44.90
N ALA A 32 -3.76 7.93 -45.47
CA ALA A 32 -4.14 9.27 -45.91
C ALA A 32 -4.24 10.25 -44.73
N LEU A 33 -4.78 9.80 -43.59
CA LEU A 33 -4.85 10.61 -42.37
C LEU A 33 -3.45 10.90 -41.81
N LEU A 34 -2.58 9.89 -41.76
CA LEU A 34 -1.21 10.08 -41.28
C LEU A 34 -0.42 11.04 -42.18
N ASP A 35 -0.56 10.93 -43.49
CA ASP A 35 0.12 11.81 -44.45
C ASP A 35 -0.31 13.28 -44.26
N GLN A 36 -1.61 13.50 -44.07
CA GLN A 36 -2.17 14.85 -43.92
C GLN A 36 -1.84 15.48 -42.56
N TYR A 37 -1.89 14.71 -41.47
CA TYR A 37 -1.90 15.26 -40.11
C TYR A 37 -0.63 14.96 -39.30
N CYS A 38 0.20 13.99 -39.71
CA CYS A 38 1.33 13.51 -38.91
C CYS A 38 2.67 13.61 -39.64
N VAL A 39 2.72 13.21 -40.92
CA VAL A 39 3.95 13.11 -41.72
C VAL A 39 4.58 14.46 -41.97
N THR A 40 3.83 15.57 -41.90
CA THR A 40 4.39 16.92 -42.00
C THR A 40 5.48 17.19 -40.97
N CYS A 41 5.44 16.54 -39.80
CA CYS A 41 6.45 16.67 -38.73
C CYS A 41 7.24 15.37 -38.50
N HIS A 42 6.59 14.21 -38.60
CA HIS A 42 7.20 12.90 -38.36
C HIS A 42 7.62 12.24 -39.67
N ASN A 43 8.61 12.83 -40.34
CA ASN A 43 9.20 12.31 -41.58
C ASN A 43 10.73 12.16 -41.48
N GLN A 44 11.37 11.56 -42.49
CA GLN A 44 12.83 11.39 -42.52
C GLN A 44 13.63 12.70 -42.43
N LYS A 45 13.06 13.84 -42.80
CA LYS A 45 13.75 15.14 -42.79
C LYS A 45 13.70 15.80 -41.41
N LEU A 46 12.50 15.95 -40.84
CA LEU A 46 12.31 16.65 -39.56
C LEU A 46 12.52 15.74 -38.35
N LYS A 47 12.15 14.45 -38.45
CA LYS A 47 12.27 13.44 -37.40
C LYS A 47 11.88 13.96 -36.02
N THR A 48 10.77 14.70 -35.92
CA THR A 48 10.33 15.23 -34.63
C THR A 48 10.12 14.07 -33.65
N ALA A 49 10.70 14.20 -32.45
CA ALA A 49 10.77 13.15 -31.44
C ALA A 49 11.40 11.81 -31.92
N GLY A 50 12.28 11.87 -32.93
CA GLY A 50 12.97 10.70 -33.49
C GLY A 50 12.09 9.77 -34.34
N LEU A 51 10.89 10.20 -34.73
CA LEU A 51 9.90 9.37 -35.43
C LEU A 51 9.77 9.76 -36.92
N ALA A 52 9.75 8.75 -37.80
CA ALA A 52 9.59 8.90 -39.25
C ALA A 52 8.47 7.97 -39.77
N LEU A 53 7.23 8.48 -39.74
CA LEU A 53 6.02 7.76 -40.16
C LEU A 53 5.90 7.63 -41.69
N ASP A 54 6.61 8.46 -42.43
CA ASP A 54 6.69 8.38 -43.89
C ASP A 54 7.24 7.04 -44.40
N GLN A 55 8.05 6.36 -43.59
CA GLN A 55 8.68 5.07 -43.90
C GLN A 55 7.97 3.87 -43.28
N MET A 56 6.92 4.10 -42.48
CA MET A 56 6.22 3.05 -41.76
C MET A 56 4.90 2.72 -42.44
N ASP A 57 4.55 1.44 -42.48
CA ASP A 57 3.29 0.96 -43.06
C ASP A 57 2.20 0.86 -41.98
N PRO A 58 1.18 1.73 -41.98
CA PRO A 58 0.09 1.67 -41.01
C PRO A 58 -0.85 0.47 -41.23
N SER A 59 -0.77 -0.22 -42.38
CA SER A 59 -1.52 -1.45 -42.62
C SER A 59 -0.84 -2.68 -42.02
N ASN A 60 0.44 -2.57 -41.68
CA ASN A 60 1.22 -3.63 -41.04
C ASN A 60 2.03 -3.08 -39.84
N PRO A 61 1.37 -2.61 -38.77
CA PRO A 61 2.05 -2.04 -37.62
C PRO A 61 2.93 -3.05 -36.86
N ALA A 62 2.77 -4.35 -37.12
CA ALA A 62 3.60 -5.41 -36.55
C ALA A 62 5.09 -5.29 -36.90
N GLN A 63 5.45 -4.67 -38.02
CA GLN A 63 6.86 -4.47 -38.39
C GLN A 63 7.58 -3.46 -37.47
N ASN A 64 6.84 -2.53 -36.88
CA ASN A 64 7.37 -1.48 -36.00
C ASN A 64 6.54 -1.32 -34.73
N THR A 65 6.18 -2.44 -34.08
CA THR A 65 5.27 -2.49 -32.93
C THR A 65 5.57 -1.40 -31.89
N GLU A 66 6.83 -1.26 -31.45
CA GLU A 66 7.16 -0.28 -30.40
C GLU A 66 6.91 1.18 -30.83
N ALA A 67 7.16 1.52 -32.10
CA ALA A 67 6.90 2.85 -32.60
C ALA A 67 5.39 3.12 -32.71
N TRP A 68 4.64 2.15 -33.22
CA TRP A 68 3.19 2.27 -33.35
C TRP A 68 2.45 2.29 -32.02
N GLU A 69 2.91 1.53 -31.02
CA GLU A 69 2.45 1.62 -29.63
C GLU A 69 2.62 3.04 -29.06
N LYS A 70 3.76 3.69 -29.33
CA LYS A 70 3.98 5.09 -28.94
C LYS A 70 3.01 6.03 -29.66
N VAL A 71 2.74 5.81 -30.95
CA VAL A 71 1.76 6.59 -31.73
C VAL A 71 0.37 6.43 -31.15
N VAL A 72 -0.10 5.20 -30.97
CA VAL A 72 -1.42 4.88 -30.40
C VAL A 72 -1.60 5.57 -29.04
N ARG A 73 -0.62 5.48 -28.14
CA ARG A 73 -0.67 6.17 -26.84
C ARG A 73 -0.82 7.69 -26.98
N LYS A 74 -0.10 8.31 -27.92
CA LYS A 74 -0.23 9.76 -28.19
C LYS A 74 -1.57 10.13 -28.82
N LEU A 75 -2.15 9.23 -29.62
CA LEU A 75 -3.51 9.39 -30.16
C LEU A 75 -4.57 9.25 -29.05
N ARG A 76 -4.51 8.20 -28.24
CA ARG A 76 -5.42 7.98 -27.11
C ARG A 76 -5.39 9.11 -26.08
N ALA A 77 -4.21 9.66 -25.80
CA ALA A 77 -4.07 10.83 -24.94
C ALA A 77 -4.53 12.15 -25.59
N GLY A 78 -4.87 12.15 -26.89
CA GLY A 78 -5.33 13.34 -27.58
C GLY A 78 -4.28 14.43 -27.65
N VAL A 79 -2.98 14.09 -27.64
CA VAL A 79 -1.87 15.06 -27.67
C VAL A 79 -1.24 15.22 -29.05
N MET A 80 -1.62 14.37 -30.00
CA MET A 80 -1.17 14.44 -31.40
C MET A 80 -2.37 14.42 -32.36
N PRO A 81 -2.41 15.28 -33.39
CA PRO A 81 -1.52 16.43 -33.64
C PRO A 81 -1.58 17.46 -32.49
N PRO A 82 -0.52 18.24 -32.20
CA PRO A 82 -0.48 19.13 -31.04
C PRO A 82 -1.48 20.29 -31.16
N GLN A 83 -1.73 20.99 -30.05
CA GLN A 83 -2.63 22.14 -30.04
C GLN A 83 -2.18 23.20 -31.07
N GLY A 84 -3.15 23.76 -31.80
CA GLY A 84 -2.90 24.74 -32.87
C GLY A 84 -2.64 24.12 -34.26
N MET A 85 -2.40 22.81 -34.35
CA MET A 85 -2.28 22.11 -35.64
C MET A 85 -3.63 21.60 -36.14
N PRO A 86 -3.82 21.47 -37.47
CA PRO A 86 -5.00 20.81 -38.03
C PRO A 86 -5.17 19.40 -37.46
N ARG A 87 -6.42 19.01 -37.16
CA ARG A 87 -6.75 17.67 -36.65
C ARG A 87 -7.83 17.02 -37.51
N PRO A 88 -7.85 15.67 -37.60
CA PRO A 88 -8.99 14.97 -38.14
C PRO A 88 -10.27 15.29 -37.36
N ASN A 89 -11.42 15.08 -37.98
CA ASN A 89 -12.68 15.08 -37.23
C ASN A 89 -12.67 13.94 -36.18
N PRO A 90 -13.45 14.04 -35.09
CA PRO A 90 -13.41 13.07 -33.99
C PRO A 90 -13.64 11.62 -34.42
N SER A 91 -14.57 11.36 -35.35
CA SER A 91 -14.84 10.00 -35.83
C SER A 91 -13.67 9.39 -36.61
N SER A 92 -13.02 10.16 -37.48
CA SER A 92 -11.85 9.68 -38.24
C SER A 92 -10.63 9.50 -37.33
N TYR A 93 -10.49 10.35 -36.32
CA TYR A 93 -9.44 10.24 -35.30
C TYR A 93 -9.57 8.94 -34.50
N GLU A 94 -10.78 8.66 -34.01
CA GLU A 94 -11.08 7.45 -33.26
C GLU A 94 -10.93 6.20 -34.13
N ALA A 95 -11.45 6.23 -35.36
CA ALA A 95 -11.33 5.11 -36.31
C ALA A 95 -9.88 4.76 -36.64
N LEU A 96 -9.01 5.77 -36.85
CA LEU A 96 -7.57 5.55 -37.04
C LEU A 96 -6.95 4.87 -35.82
N THR A 97 -7.25 5.37 -34.63
CA THR A 97 -6.69 4.86 -33.37
C THR A 97 -7.10 3.41 -33.15
N VAL A 98 -8.39 3.10 -33.24
CA VAL A 98 -8.94 1.74 -33.10
C VAL A 98 -8.37 0.80 -34.16
N SER A 99 -8.21 1.26 -35.41
CA SER A 99 -7.65 0.45 -36.48
C SER A 99 -6.20 0.05 -36.21
N LEU A 100 -5.37 0.97 -35.70
CA LEU A 100 -3.98 0.69 -35.35
C LEU A 100 -3.89 -0.26 -34.17
N GLU A 101 -4.69 -0.03 -33.12
CA GLU A 101 -4.79 -0.91 -31.94
C GLU A 101 -5.20 -2.32 -32.33
N THR A 102 -6.29 -2.48 -33.07
CA THR A 102 -6.80 -3.80 -33.49
C THR A 102 -5.74 -4.57 -34.29
N ALA A 103 -4.97 -3.88 -35.12
CA ALA A 103 -3.90 -4.50 -35.90
C ALA A 103 -2.69 -4.90 -35.03
N LEU A 104 -2.33 -4.08 -34.04
CA LEU A 104 -1.30 -4.39 -33.04
C LEU A 104 -1.73 -5.56 -32.15
N ASP A 105 -2.97 -5.58 -31.66
CA ASP A 105 -3.51 -6.65 -30.82
C ASP A 105 -3.50 -7.98 -31.56
N ARG A 106 -3.98 -8.01 -32.82
CA ARG A 106 -3.92 -9.21 -33.66
C ARG A 106 -2.48 -9.69 -33.90
N ALA A 107 -1.54 -8.77 -34.06
CA ALA A 107 -0.13 -9.12 -34.19
C ALA A 107 0.42 -9.74 -32.89
N ALA A 108 0.04 -9.16 -31.74
CA ALA A 108 0.45 -9.63 -30.42
C ALA A 108 -0.10 -11.04 -30.10
N GLU A 109 -1.29 -11.41 -30.58
CA GLU A 109 -1.82 -12.77 -30.46
C GLU A 109 -0.91 -13.84 -31.09
N THR A 110 -0.29 -13.51 -32.24
CA THR A 110 0.58 -14.45 -32.97
C THR A 110 2.01 -14.54 -32.40
N LYS A 111 2.49 -13.45 -31.79
CA LYS A 111 3.84 -13.37 -31.21
C LYS A 111 3.80 -12.51 -29.94
N PRO A 112 3.30 -13.06 -28.82
CA PRO A 112 3.14 -12.29 -27.61
C PRO A 112 4.51 -11.84 -27.08
N LYS A 113 4.62 -10.56 -26.76
CA LYS A 113 5.80 -10.02 -26.08
C LYS A 113 5.69 -10.30 -24.59
N LEU A 114 6.17 -11.46 -24.17
CA LEU A 114 6.22 -11.80 -22.75
C LEU A 114 7.42 -11.13 -22.06
N PRO A 115 7.29 -10.74 -20.78
CA PRO A 115 8.43 -10.25 -20.00
C PRO A 115 9.50 -11.34 -19.93
N ALA A 116 10.78 -10.92 -19.94
CA ALA A 116 11.88 -11.85 -19.77
C ALA A 116 11.79 -12.52 -18.37
N PRO A 117 12.10 -13.82 -18.26
CA PRO A 117 12.18 -14.46 -16.95
C PRO A 117 13.28 -13.80 -16.12
N GLY A 118 13.04 -13.67 -14.83
CA GLY A 118 13.95 -12.99 -13.91
C GLY A 118 13.92 -13.59 -12.53
N VAL A 119 15.04 -13.46 -11.82
CA VAL A 119 15.14 -13.85 -10.42
C VAL A 119 14.55 -12.73 -9.57
N HIS A 120 13.36 -12.95 -9.00
CA HIS A 120 12.73 -12.00 -8.10
C HIS A 120 13.18 -12.30 -6.67
N ARG A 121 13.96 -11.42 -6.05
CA ARG A 121 14.07 -11.47 -4.58
C ARG A 121 12.79 -10.92 -3.94
N MET A 122 12.45 -11.39 -2.76
CA MET A 122 11.41 -10.74 -1.96
C MET A 122 11.85 -9.30 -1.64
N ASN A 123 10.94 -8.34 -1.78
CA ASN A 123 11.15 -7.00 -1.24
C ASN A 123 10.92 -6.99 0.29
N ARG A 124 11.16 -5.86 0.96
CA ARG A 124 11.00 -5.75 2.43
C ARG A 124 9.62 -6.20 2.93
N THR A 125 8.56 -5.82 2.22
CA THR A 125 7.17 -6.14 2.58
C THR A 125 6.90 -7.64 2.43
N GLU A 126 7.26 -8.20 1.27
CA GLU A 126 7.15 -9.63 0.97
C GLU A 126 7.95 -10.49 1.97
N TYR A 127 9.15 -10.04 2.36
CA TYR A 127 9.98 -10.71 3.36
C TYR A 127 9.30 -10.73 4.75
N ALA A 128 8.82 -9.58 5.22
CA ALA A 128 8.11 -9.50 6.50
C ALA A 128 6.83 -10.37 6.51
N ASN A 129 6.07 -10.35 5.41
CA ASN A 129 4.88 -11.20 5.24
C ASN A 129 5.23 -12.70 5.28
N ALA A 130 6.30 -13.11 4.61
CA ALA A 130 6.77 -14.49 4.61
C ALA A 130 7.23 -14.94 6.01
N ILE A 131 7.93 -14.08 6.76
CA ILE A 131 8.32 -14.36 8.14
C ILE A 131 7.09 -14.53 9.04
N ARG A 132 6.11 -13.62 8.95
CA ARG A 132 4.84 -13.72 9.69
C ARG A 132 4.08 -15.01 9.36
N GLU A 133 4.05 -15.39 8.10
CA GLU A 133 3.32 -16.59 7.66
C GLU A 133 3.99 -17.89 8.09
N ILE A 134 5.33 -17.96 8.03
CA ILE A 134 6.05 -19.19 8.36
C ILE A 134 6.22 -19.32 9.87
N LEU A 135 6.55 -18.20 10.55
CA LEU A 135 6.96 -18.20 11.95
C LEU A 135 5.91 -17.63 12.88
N GLY A 136 4.91 -16.88 12.40
CA GLY A 136 3.94 -16.23 13.30
C GLY A 136 4.54 -15.06 14.07
N LEU A 137 5.52 -14.38 13.46
CA LEU A 137 6.29 -13.30 14.05
C LEU A 137 6.21 -12.06 13.17
N ASP A 138 5.75 -10.94 13.71
CA ASP A 138 5.84 -9.65 13.04
C ASP A 138 7.22 -9.02 13.28
N ILE A 139 7.86 -8.60 12.19
CA ILE A 139 9.19 -7.97 12.23
C ILE A 139 9.17 -6.61 11.54
N ASP A 140 10.08 -5.74 11.95
CA ASP A 140 10.40 -4.52 11.21
C ASP A 140 11.54 -4.82 10.21
N PRO A 141 11.24 -5.00 8.90
CA PRO A 141 12.26 -5.37 7.92
C PRO A 141 13.31 -4.26 7.71
N THR A 142 13.01 -3.02 8.09
CA THR A 142 13.92 -1.88 7.90
C THR A 142 15.15 -1.95 8.82
N VAL A 143 15.07 -2.73 9.90
CA VAL A 143 16.18 -2.99 10.82
C VAL A 143 17.24 -3.89 10.18
N TYR A 144 16.85 -4.72 9.21
CA TYR A 144 17.72 -5.77 8.66
C TYR A 144 18.11 -5.55 7.20
N LEU A 145 17.20 -5.01 6.39
CA LEU A 145 17.37 -4.91 4.94
C LEU A 145 17.41 -3.44 4.52
N PRO A 146 18.27 -3.01 3.58
CA PRO A 146 18.22 -1.68 2.97
C PRO A 146 16.95 -1.49 2.11
N ALA A 147 16.68 -0.25 1.71
CA ALA A 147 15.48 0.09 0.94
C ALA A 147 15.52 -0.53 -0.46
N ASP A 148 14.34 -0.89 -0.97
CA ASP A 148 14.17 -1.43 -2.31
C ASP A 148 14.08 -0.29 -3.33
N ASP A 149 14.70 -0.47 -4.50
CA ASP A 149 14.55 0.46 -5.61
C ASP A 149 13.19 0.28 -6.28
N THR A 150 12.63 1.37 -6.78
CA THR A 150 11.36 1.35 -7.52
C THR A 150 11.60 1.33 -9.01
N SER A 151 10.86 0.49 -9.73
CA SER A 151 10.82 0.47 -11.20
C SER A 151 9.37 0.58 -11.66
N TYR A 152 9.09 1.51 -12.60
CA TYR A 152 7.71 1.82 -13.04
C TYR A 152 6.74 2.19 -11.90
N GLY A 153 7.27 2.72 -10.78
CA GLY A 153 6.49 3.06 -9.59
C GLY A 153 6.27 1.89 -8.62
N PHE A 154 6.83 0.70 -8.90
CA PHE A 154 6.67 -0.50 -8.08
C PHE A 154 8.01 -1.02 -7.54
N ASP A 155 8.01 -1.44 -6.27
CA ASP A 155 9.17 -1.98 -5.53
C ASP A 155 9.26 -3.51 -5.56
N ASN A 156 8.44 -4.19 -6.36
CA ASN A 156 8.38 -5.65 -6.45
C ASN A 156 8.58 -6.19 -7.88
N VAL A 157 9.11 -5.34 -8.78
CA VAL A 157 9.41 -5.69 -10.18
C VAL A 157 10.88 -6.06 -10.30
N VAL A 158 11.21 -7.12 -11.06
CA VAL A 158 12.58 -7.64 -11.25
C VAL A 158 13.62 -6.54 -11.47
N SER A 159 13.31 -5.56 -12.32
CA SER A 159 14.25 -4.49 -12.70
C SER A 159 14.68 -3.60 -11.52
N GLY A 160 13.86 -3.47 -10.46
CA GLY A 160 14.20 -2.77 -9.23
C GLY A 160 14.77 -3.67 -8.12
N LEU A 161 14.77 -4.99 -8.32
CA LEU A 161 15.12 -5.98 -7.30
C LEU A 161 16.57 -6.48 -7.43
N GLN A 162 17.49 -5.55 -7.67
CA GLN A 162 18.93 -5.83 -7.74
C GLN A 162 19.45 -6.38 -6.39
N MET A 163 20.54 -7.15 -6.43
CA MET A 163 21.21 -7.70 -5.24
C MET A 163 22.52 -6.96 -4.97
N SER A 164 22.73 -6.53 -3.73
CA SER A 164 23.96 -5.88 -3.28
C SER A 164 24.62 -6.69 -2.16
N PRO A 165 25.93 -6.52 -1.89
CA PRO A 165 26.58 -7.17 -0.76
C PRO A 165 25.88 -6.89 0.58
N ALA A 166 25.44 -5.65 0.79
CA ALA A 166 24.69 -5.25 1.99
C ALA A 166 23.36 -6.00 2.14
N LEU A 167 22.66 -6.30 1.04
CA LEU A 167 21.45 -7.13 1.09
C LEU A 167 21.76 -8.57 1.50
N VAL A 168 22.83 -9.17 0.95
CA VAL A 168 23.24 -10.53 1.31
C VAL A 168 23.59 -10.63 2.79
N GLU A 169 24.39 -9.70 3.30
CA GLU A 169 24.71 -9.60 4.73
C GLU A 169 23.45 -9.38 5.59
N GLY A 170 22.55 -8.52 5.10
CA GLY A 170 21.25 -8.24 5.72
C GLY A 170 20.39 -9.49 5.87
N TYR A 171 20.25 -10.33 4.83
CA TYR A 171 19.48 -11.58 4.90
C TYR A 171 20.08 -12.60 5.86
N VAL A 172 21.41 -12.76 5.88
CA VAL A 172 22.08 -13.68 6.81
C VAL A 172 21.95 -13.21 8.26
N THR A 173 22.06 -11.90 8.48
CA THR A 173 21.87 -11.27 9.80
C THR A 173 20.42 -11.41 10.25
N ALA A 174 19.47 -11.14 9.37
CA ALA A 174 18.04 -11.32 9.62
C ALA A 174 17.74 -12.77 9.98
N ALA A 175 18.21 -13.74 9.19
CA ALA A 175 18.00 -15.16 9.43
C ALA A 175 18.47 -15.59 10.84
N SER A 176 19.61 -15.09 11.29
CA SER A 176 20.17 -15.35 12.63
C SER A 176 19.35 -14.69 13.76
N LYS A 177 18.97 -13.42 13.59
CA LYS A 177 18.23 -12.67 14.61
C LYS A 177 16.77 -13.13 14.71
N VAL A 178 16.12 -13.34 13.57
CA VAL A 178 14.73 -13.77 13.48
C VAL A 178 14.57 -15.20 13.97
N SER A 179 15.50 -16.14 13.69
CA SER A 179 15.40 -17.51 14.21
C SER A 179 15.43 -17.55 15.75
N ARG A 180 16.32 -16.77 16.38
CA ARG A 180 16.40 -16.64 17.85
C ARG A 180 15.15 -16.02 18.43
N LEU A 181 14.69 -14.92 17.83
CA LEU A 181 13.50 -14.20 18.29
C LEU A 181 12.24 -15.07 18.18
N ALA A 182 12.11 -15.81 17.08
CA ALA A 182 10.98 -16.70 16.81
C ALA A 182 10.91 -17.87 17.78
N LEU A 183 12.06 -18.35 18.26
CA LEU A 183 12.15 -19.35 19.32
C LEU A 183 12.17 -18.75 20.73
N GLY A 184 11.95 -17.43 20.90
CA GLY A 184 11.90 -16.80 22.23
C GLY A 184 13.23 -16.81 22.99
N ARG A 185 14.36 -16.88 22.28
CA ARG A 185 15.70 -17.01 22.87
C ARG A 185 16.49 -15.70 22.93
N ASP A 186 15.95 -14.63 22.34
CA ASP A 186 16.59 -13.32 22.40
C ASP A 186 16.32 -12.66 23.76
N THR A 187 17.29 -12.75 24.67
CA THR A 187 17.19 -12.20 26.03
C THR A 187 17.97 -10.91 26.21
N ALA A 188 18.60 -10.41 25.14
CA ALA A 188 19.42 -9.21 25.20
C ALA A 188 18.55 -7.96 25.43
N PRO A 189 18.96 -7.04 26.32
CA PRO A 189 18.23 -5.79 26.53
C PRO A 189 18.27 -4.93 25.26
N GLY A 190 17.09 -4.48 24.85
CA GLY A 190 16.90 -3.54 23.75
C GLY A 190 16.22 -2.25 24.20
N ARG A 191 16.14 -1.30 23.27
CA ARG A 191 15.36 -0.07 23.43
C ARG A 191 14.60 0.24 22.14
N ARG A 192 13.29 0.44 22.24
CA ARG A 192 12.45 0.92 21.13
C ARG A 192 11.73 2.19 21.54
N ILE A 193 11.67 3.16 20.63
CA ILE A 193 10.94 4.42 20.82
C ILE A 193 9.84 4.49 19.76
N TYR A 194 8.64 4.84 20.20
CA TYR A 194 7.47 5.11 19.38
C TYR A 194 7.13 6.59 19.52
N TYR A 195 7.10 7.30 18.40
CA TYR A 195 6.83 8.74 18.37
C TYR A 195 5.41 8.98 17.88
N ALA A 196 4.70 9.91 18.52
CA ALA A 196 3.57 10.58 17.87
C ALA A 196 4.15 11.49 16.77
N ARG A 197 3.46 11.58 15.63
CA ARG A 197 3.84 12.56 14.61
C ARG A 197 3.55 13.97 15.12
N GLU A 198 4.34 14.94 14.69
CA GLU A 198 4.21 16.34 15.10
C GLU A 198 2.86 16.97 14.70
N ASP A 199 2.22 16.44 13.66
CA ASP A 199 0.91 16.87 13.18
C ASP A 199 -0.22 15.91 13.57
N TYR A 200 0.00 15.00 14.52
CA TYR A 200 -1.02 14.07 14.99
C TYR A 200 -1.87 14.70 16.10
N SER A 201 -3.19 14.74 15.91
CA SER A 201 -4.11 15.31 16.88
C SER A 201 -4.60 14.25 17.87
N GLN A 202 -4.61 14.60 19.14
CA GLN A 202 -4.80 13.68 20.28
C GLN A 202 -6.12 13.93 21.04
N GLU A 203 -7.14 14.43 20.33
CA GLU A 203 -8.46 14.75 20.93
C GLU A 203 -9.51 13.66 20.71
N GLU A 204 -9.28 12.76 19.75
CA GLU A 204 -10.19 11.68 19.42
C GLU A 204 -9.74 10.36 20.03
N HIS A 205 -10.68 9.43 20.21
CA HIS A 205 -10.37 8.08 20.65
C HIS A 205 -9.52 7.33 19.61
N VAL A 206 -8.51 6.61 20.07
CA VAL A 206 -7.66 5.76 19.22
C VAL A 206 -8.14 4.33 19.31
N GLU A 207 -8.50 3.75 18.16
CA GLU A 207 -8.96 2.36 18.09
C GLU A 207 -7.91 1.40 18.67
N GLY A 208 -8.35 0.52 19.57
CA GLY A 208 -7.50 -0.43 20.31
C GLY A 208 -7.08 0.05 21.71
N LEU A 209 -7.23 1.34 22.03
CA LEU A 209 -7.10 1.82 23.42
C LEU A 209 -8.42 1.62 24.19
N PRO A 210 -8.40 1.66 25.54
CA PRO A 210 -9.61 1.49 26.34
C PRO A 210 -10.69 2.52 26.02
N PHE A 211 -11.97 2.12 26.11
CA PHE A 211 -13.08 3.04 25.95
C PHE A 211 -13.06 4.15 26.99
N GLY A 212 -13.53 5.34 26.60
CA GLY A 212 -13.47 6.52 27.47
C GLY A 212 -12.08 7.16 27.54
N THR A 213 -11.19 6.83 26.61
CA THR A 213 -9.90 7.51 26.42
C THR A 213 -9.88 8.37 25.17
N ARG A 214 -8.95 9.33 25.14
CA ARG A 214 -8.62 10.17 23.98
C ARG A 214 -7.11 10.24 23.77
N GLY A 215 -6.71 10.40 22.51
CA GLY A 215 -5.34 10.68 22.13
C GLY A 215 -4.34 9.61 22.53
N GLY A 216 -3.08 10.04 22.64
CA GLY A 216 -1.99 9.18 23.06
C GLY A 216 -1.37 8.36 21.94
N ILE A 217 -0.73 7.24 22.31
CA ILE A 217 -0.02 6.34 21.40
C ILE A 217 -0.39 4.90 21.74
N LEU A 218 -0.78 4.12 20.74
CA LEU A 218 -0.89 2.65 20.80
C LEU A 218 0.27 2.02 20.02
N ALA A 219 1.20 1.40 20.74
CA ALA A 219 2.37 0.75 20.19
C ALA A 219 2.23 -0.78 20.21
N HIS A 220 2.25 -1.41 19.03
CA HIS A 220 2.41 -2.87 18.93
C HIS A 220 3.89 -3.20 19.09
N HIS A 221 4.25 -3.89 20.18
CA HIS A 221 5.63 -4.22 20.52
C HIS A 221 5.80 -5.72 20.68
N TYR A 222 6.86 -6.26 20.06
CA TYR A 222 7.28 -7.63 20.33
C TYR A 222 8.31 -7.63 21.45
N PHE A 223 7.91 -8.14 22.61
CA PHE A 223 8.76 -8.36 23.76
C PHE A 223 9.59 -9.64 23.52
N PRO A 224 10.92 -9.55 23.39
CA PRO A 224 11.73 -10.68 22.92
C PRO A 224 11.88 -11.82 23.95
N ALA A 225 11.61 -11.56 25.23
CA ALA A 225 11.81 -12.49 26.33
C ALA A 225 10.78 -12.26 27.46
N ASP A 226 10.66 -13.23 28.38
CA ASP A 226 9.98 -13.01 29.65
C ASP A 226 10.88 -12.15 30.55
N GLY A 227 10.36 -11.12 31.20
CA GLY A 227 11.18 -10.35 32.15
C GLY A 227 10.59 -9.01 32.55
N GLU A 228 11.36 -8.25 33.32
CA GLU A 228 11.04 -6.87 33.67
C GLU A 228 11.45 -5.91 32.56
N TYR A 229 10.52 -5.03 32.20
CA TYR A 229 10.71 -3.96 31.23
C TYR A 229 10.46 -2.62 31.90
N ILE A 230 11.17 -1.61 31.41
CA ILE A 230 10.99 -0.22 31.79
C ILE A 230 10.25 0.46 30.64
N ILE A 231 9.00 0.84 30.90
CA ILE A 231 8.19 1.61 29.97
C ILE A 231 8.19 3.04 30.47
N SER A 232 8.60 3.97 29.61
CA SER A 232 8.58 5.38 29.90
C SER A 232 7.90 6.17 28.80
N TRP A 233 7.25 7.28 29.15
CA TRP A 233 6.64 8.17 28.16
C TRP A 233 6.94 9.63 28.49
N VAL A 234 6.84 10.49 27.47
CA VAL A 234 7.17 11.92 27.57
C VAL A 234 5.99 12.72 27.02
N PRO A 235 5.44 13.70 27.79
CA PRO A 235 4.42 14.62 27.28
C PRO A 235 5.03 15.68 26.35
N ILE A 236 4.19 16.43 25.66
CA ILE A 236 4.63 17.62 24.92
C ILE A 236 4.83 18.79 25.89
N ARG A 237 5.98 19.46 25.78
CA ARG A 237 6.30 20.69 26.52
C ARG A 237 6.90 21.71 25.58
N ASN A 238 6.71 22.98 25.91
CA ASN A 238 7.39 24.07 25.21
C ASN A 238 8.87 24.18 25.63
N THR A 239 9.59 25.07 24.95
CA THR A 239 11.02 25.33 25.15
C THR A 239 11.42 25.72 26.58
N VAL A 240 10.51 26.26 27.38
CA VAL A 240 10.75 26.63 28.80
C VAL A 240 10.29 25.55 29.80
N GLY A 241 9.85 24.38 29.31
CA GLY A 241 9.49 23.23 30.14
C GLY A 241 8.06 23.25 30.68
N THR A 242 7.19 24.14 30.17
CA THR A 242 5.77 24.16 30.51
C THR A 242 5.02 23.08 29.75
N LEU A 243 4.13 22.36 30.44
CA LEU A 243 3.27 21.33 29.86
C LEU A 243 2.30 21.96 28.85
N TYR A 244 2.28 21.44 27.62
CA TYR A 244 1.29 21.83 26.63
C TYR A 244 -0.12 21.47 27.13
N GLY A 245 -1.04 22.44 27.09
CA GLY A 245 -2.40 22.27 27.62
C GLY A 245 -2.48 21.99 29.14
N GLY A 246 -1.43 22.32 29.90
CA GLY A 246 -1.35 22.02 31.35
C GLY A 246 -2.36 22.75 32.23
N ASP A 247 -3.06 23.73 31.67
CA ASP A 247 -4.20 24.47 32.21
C ASP A 247 -5.52 23.68 32.16
N SER A 248 -5.53 22.51 31.51
CA SER A 248 -6.65 21.57 31.55
C SER A 248 -6.82 20.96 32.95
N GLU A 249 -8.04 21.01 33.49
CA GLU A 249 -8.34 20.51 34.83
C GLU A 249 -8.55 18.99 34.87
N ASN A 250 -8.12 18.37 35.96
CA ASN A 250 -8.34 16.96 36.29
C ASN A 250 -7.84 15.93 35.26
N GLU A 251 -6.94 16.31 34.35
CA GLU A 251 -6.40 15.41 33.32
C GLU A 251 -5.68 14.19 33.91
N GLN A 252 -6.04 13.01 33.41
CA GLN A 252 -5.47 11.73 33.83
C GLN A 252 -4.89 11.00 32.63
N VAL A 253 -3.72 10.37 32.81
CA VAL A 253 -3.06 9.57 31.79
C VAL A 253 -2.96 8.14 32.27
N GLU A 254 -3.43 7.19 31.47
CA GLU A 254 -3.26 5.78 31.73
C GLU A 254 -2.21 5.16 30.81
N LEU A 255 -1.39 4.29 31.38
CA LEU A 255 -0.52 3.36 30.67
C LEU A 255 -1.14 1.98 30.75
N THR A 256 -1.31 1.34 29.61
CA THR A 256 -1.92 0.01 29.47
C THR A 256 -1.01 -0.97 28.74
N ILE A 257 -1.17 -2.25 29.04
CA ILE A 257 -0.62 -3.37 28.28
C ILE A 257 -1.79 -4.31 27.98
N ASP A 258 -2.03 -4.59 26.71
CA ASP A 258 -3.16 -5.39 26.20
C ASP A 258 -4.52 -4.91 26.72
N GLY A 259 -4.67 -3.58 26.87
CA GLY A 259 -5.88 -2.94 27.38
C GLY A 259 -6.02 -2.96 28.90
N GLU A 260 -5.17 -3.70 29.64
CA GLU A 260 -5.16 -3.68 31.10
C GLU A 260 -4.33 -2.51 31.63
N ARG A 261 -4.88 -1.77 32.60
CA ARG A 261 -4.22 -0.61 33.19
C ARG A 261 -3.07 -1.01 34.09
N VAL A 262 -1.86 -0.63 33.70
CA VAL A 262 -0.63 -0.81 34.48
C VAL A 262 -0.40 0.36 35.43
N LYS A 263 -0.65 1.59 34.97
CA LYS A 263 -0.44 2.80 35.78
C LYS A 263 -1.41 3.90 35.38
N LEU A 264 -1.89 4.64 36.38
CA LEU A 264 -2.62 5.90 36.22
C LEU A 264 -1.74 7.03 36.77
N TYR A 265 -1.66 8.13 36.02
CA TYR A 265 -0.96 9.35 36.38
C TYR A 265 -1.96 10.51 36.43
N GLN A 266 -1.85 11.35 37.44
CA GLN A 266 -2.62 12.59 37.57
C GLN A 266 -1.78 13.78 37.11
N VAL A 267 -2.25 14.53 36.12
CA VAL A 267 -1.61 15.79 35.70
C VAL A 267 -1.68 16.82 36.83
N GLY A 268 -0.59 17.57 37.03
CA GLY A 268 -0.39 18.52 38.13
C GLY A 268 0.10 17.88 39.44
N LYS A 269 -0.07 16.56 39.62
CA LYS A 269 0.39 15.83 40.82
C LYS A 269 1.53 14.87 40.51
N ASP A 270 1.28 13.87 39.66
CA ASP A 270 2.28 12.91 39.23
C ASP A 270 3.07 13.45 38.02
N ILE A 271 2.38 14.19 37.14
CA ILE A 271 2.99 14.87 35.98
C ILE A 271 3.07 16.36 36.29
N PRO A 272 4.25 16.93 36.58
CA PRO A 272 4.38 18.34 36.95
C PRO A 272 4.04 19.27 35.77
N LEU A 273 3.40 20.41 36.06
CA LEU A 273 3.07 21.42 35.04
C LEU A 273 4.33 22.08 34.44
N THR A 274 5.41 22.13 35.21
CA THR A 274 6.72 22.63 34.78
C THR A 274 7.83 21.65 35.17
N ALA A 275 8.70 21.30 34.22
CA ALA A 275 9.82 20.39 34.44
C ALA A 275 10.98 20.68 33.50
N ASN A 276 12.20 20.24 33.88
CA ASN A 276 13.30 20.18 32.94
C ASN A 276 13.00 19.12 31.86
N VAL A 277 12.90 19.56 30.60
CA VAL A 277 12.57 18.71 29.43
C VAL A 277 13.47 17.47 29.33
N GLN A 278 14.72 17.54 29.80
CA GLN A 278 15.68 16.43 29.74
C GLN A 278 15.42 15.35 30.82
N ALA A 279 14.73 15.70 31.90
CA ALA A 279 14.44 14.80 33.03
C ALA A 279 12.99 14.31 33.06
N ASP A 280 12.13 14.84 32.18
CA ASP A 280 10.69 14.56 32.16
C ASP A 280 10.36 13.24 31.46
N LYS A 281 10.65 12.13 32.13
CA LYS A 281 10.25 10.79 31.70
C LYS A 281 9.40 10.14 32.78
N ASN A 282 8.18 9.74 32.41
CA ASN A 282 7.24 9.08 33.30
C ASN A 282 7.44 7.58 33.16
N GLU A 283 8.08 6.98 34.16
CA GLU A 283 8.58 5.61 34.11
C GLU A 283 7.74 4.65 34.96
N VAL A 284 7.55 3.43 34.47
CA VAL A 284 7.05 2.29 35.23
C VAL A 284 7.89 1.05 34.89
N ARG A 285 8.20 0.25 35.91
CA ARG A 285 8.78 -1.08 35.75
C ARG A 285 7.68 -2.12 35.86
N VAL A 286 7.60 -3.02 34.89
CA VAL A 286 6.54 -4.02 34.78
C VAL A 286 7.10 -5.33 34.25
N SER A 287 6.64 -6.44 34.80
CA SER A 287 6.96 -7.78 34.28
C SER A 287 6.03 -8.10 33.11
N VAL A 288 6.59 -8.45 31.97
CA VAL A 288 5.86 -8.77 30.75
C VAL A 288 6.33 -10.14 30.24
N LYS A 289 5.40 -10.92 29.69
CA LYS A 289 5.73 -12.15 28.99
C LYS A 289 6.28 -11.85 27.60
N GLY A 290 7.14 -12.72 27.08
CA GLY A 290 7.63 -12.58 25.72
C GLY A 290 6.52 -12.83 24.72
N GLY A 291 6.57 -12.14 23.58
CA GLY A 291 5.55 -12.18 22.55
C GLY A 291 5.07 -10.79 22.16
N GLN A 292 3.98 -10.77 21.39
CA GLN A 292 3.45 -9.54 20.83
C GLN A 292 2.37 -8.96 21.74
N HIS A 293 2.56 -7.71 22.16
CA HIS A 293 1.69 -7.02 23.09
C HIS A 293 1.37 -5.60 22.60
N ALA A 294 0.21 -5.10 22.99
CA ALA A 294 -0.26 -3.75 22.71
C ALA A 294 0.04 -2.84 23.91
N VAL A 295 0.96 -1.88 23.76
CA VAL A 295 1.30 -0.91 24.81
C VAL A 295 0.63 0.42 24.51
N GLY A 296 -0.31 0.82 25.34
CA GLY A 296 -1.05 2.06 25.21
C GLY A 296 -0.61 3.11 26.23
N VAL A 297 -0.53 4.37 25.82
CA VAL A 297 -0.58 5.52 26.74
C VAL A 297 -1.65 6.46 26.22
N ALA A 298 -2.67 6.76 27.01
CA ALA A 298 -3.84 7.55 26.59
C ALA A 298 -4.34 8.47 27.72
N PHE A 299 -5.03 9.55 27.37
CA PHE A 299 -5.71 10.40 28.34
C PHE A 299 -7.11 9.86 28.62
N ILE A 300 -7.57 9.93 29.87
CA ILE A 300 -8.98 9.67 30.19
C ILE A 300 -9.80 10.84 29.64
N ALA A 301 -10.84 10.53 28.87
CA ALA A 301 -11.74 11.53 28.32
C ALA A 301 -12.66 12.06 29.44
N ASN A 302 -12.24 13.17 30.06
CA ASN A 302 -12.94 13.75 31.20
C ASN A 302 -14.23 14.51 30.83
N THR A 303 -14.31 15.06 29.61
CA THR A 303 -15.53 15.73 29.13
C THR A 303 -15.71 15.47 27.63
N TYR A 304 -16.96 15.23 27.21
CA TYR A 304 -17.38 15.28 25.80
C TYR A 304 -18.08 16.60 25.46
N ILE A 305 -18.00 17.58 26.36
CA ILE A 305 -18.68 18.86 26.19
C ILE A 305 -17.93 19.61 25.08
N PRO A 306 -18.61 19.99 23.98
CA PRO A 306 -18.00 20.84 22.97
C PRO A 306 -17.49 22.10 23.67
N HIS A 307 -16.23 22.45 23.45
CA HIS A 307 -15.69 23.66 24.05
C HIS A 307 -16.56 24.86 23.70
N VAL A 308 -17.02 25.57 24.73
CA VAL A 308 -17.87 26.76 24.61
C VAL A 308 -17.05 28.01 24.29
N PHE A 309 -15.95 27.86 23.56
CA PHE A 309 -15.14 28.99 23.11
C PHE A 309 -15.99 29.88 22.19
N LEU A 310 -15.81 31.20 22.33
CA LEU A 310 -16.45 32.19 21.46
C LEU A 310 -16.11 31.93 19.97
N ASN A 311 -14.90 31.43 19.71
CA ASN A 311 -14.45 31.00 18.40
C ASN A 311 -14.43 29.48 18.30
N ARG A 312 -14.92 28.93 17.19
CA ARG A 312 -14.76 27.51 16.89
C ARG A 312 -13.28 27.17 16.72
N SER A 313 -12.77 26.24 17.52
CA SER A 313 -11.42 25.74 17.36
C SER A 313 -11.26 24.91 16.09
N TYR A 314 -10.05 24.95 15.52
CA TYR A 314 -9.62 24.00 14.52
C TYR A 314 -9.63 22.58 15.10
N ARG A 315 -9.82 21.58 14.24
CA ARG A 315 -9.77 20.16 14.62
C ARG A 315 -8.36 19.69 14.96
N ARG A 316 -7.36 20.33 14.37
CA ARG A 316 -5.96 20.07 14.72
C ARG A 316 -5.70 20.54 16.15
N SER A 317 -5.08 19.69 16.95
CA SER A 317 -4.81 19.98 18.37
C SER A 317 -3.38 20.42 18.67
N ILE A 318 -2.50 20.49 17.66
CA ILE A 318 -1.13 20.98 17.84
C ILE A 318 -0.55 21.47 16.51
N LEU A 319 -0.08 22.72 16.45
CA LEU A 319 0.68 23.26 15.32
C LEU A 319 2.10 23.64 15.71
N ASP A 320 2.28 24.08 16.95
CA ASP A 320 3.53 24.45 17.58
C ASP A 320 3.50 23.96 19.03
N ASP A 321 4.65 23.87 19.69
CA ASP A 321 4.72 23.51 21.11
C ASP A 321 4.25 24.66 22.03
N ASN A 322 4.06 25.85 21.47
CA ASN A 322 3.41 26.98 22.12
C ASN A 322 1.91 27.05 21.80
N PRO A 323 1.10 27.48 22.78
CA PRO A 323 -0.29 27.86 22.57
C PRO A 323 -0.51 28.78 21.35
N ILE A 324 -1.42 28.38 20.46
CA ILE A 324 -1.89 29.21 19.34
C ILE A 324 -3.40 29.40 19.48
N ASP A 325 -3.84 30.65 19.31
CA ASP A 325 -5.27 30.99 19.34
C ASP A 325 -6.07 30.20 18.30
N GLY A 326 -7.20 29.64 18.73
CA GLY A 326 -8.06 28.84 17.87
C GLY A 326 -7.67 27.37 17.73
N ILE A 327 -6.58 26.91 18.36
CA ILE A 327 -6.23 25.48 18.47
C ILE A 327 -6.63 24.97 19.85
N MET A 328 -7.16 23.75 19.91
CA MET A 328 -7.49 23.06 21.16
C MET A 328 -6.21 22.65 21.88
N GLN A 329 -6.06 23.03 23.14
CA GLN A 329 -4.84 22.88 23.92
C GLN A 329 -5.08 21.92 25.08
N THR A 330 -5.11 20.62 24.79
CA THR A 330 -5.08 19.60 25.84
C THR A 330 -3.69 18.96 25.92
N PRO A 331 -3.32 18.36 27.07
CA PRO A 331 -2.05 17.64 27.17
C PRO A 331 -1.97 16.48 26.18
N GLN A 332 -0.76 16.22 25.67
CA GLN A 332 -0.51 15.22 24.62
C GLN A 332 0.73 14.38 24.94
N VAL A 333 0.79 13.17 24.39
CA VAL A 333 1.95 12.26 24.47
C VAL A 333 2.86 12.51 23.26
N SER A 334 4.13 12.81 23.50
CA SER A 334 5.14 12.95 22.43
C SER A 334 5.69 11.59 21.99
N ARG A 335 6.06 10.74 22.95
CA ARG A 335 6.66 9.42 22.68
C ARG A 335 6.49 8.44 23.82
N ILE A 336 6.56 7.16 23.48
CA ILE A 336 6.73 6.03 24.40
C ILE A 336 8.10 5.39 24.13
N THR A 337 8.80 5.00 25.18
CA THR A 337 10.06 4.25 25.13
C THR A 337 9.91 2.96 25.94
N ILE A 338 10.19 1.83 25.30
CA ILE A 338 10.23 0.51 25.95
C ILE A 338 11.69 0.06 26.01
N GLN A 339 12.18 -0.26 27.20
CA GLN A 339 13.53 -0.73 27.47
C GLN A 339 13.50 -2.07 28.21
N GLY A 340 14.43 -2.95 27.88
CA GLY A 340 14.57 -4.25 28.52
C GLY A 340 14.62 -5.40 27.51
N PRO A 341 14.57 -6.65 27.98
CA PRO A 341 14.34 -7.03 29.38
C PRO A 341 15.54 -6.72 30.28
N VAL A 342 15.30 -6.37 31.55
CA VAL A 342 16.37 -6.14 32.55
C VAL A 342 16.92 -7.48 33.08
N ASN A 343 16.05 -8.46 33.27
CA ASN A 343 16.32 -9.82 33.74
C ASN A 343 15.68 -10.85 32.81
N GLY A 344 16.01 -10.77 31.51
CA GLY A 344 15.38 -11.58 30.47
C GLY A 344 15.58 -13.08 30.64
N LEU A 345 14.47 -13.82 30.59
CA LEU A 345 14.41 -15.27 30.51
C LEU A 345 13.83 -15.69 29.16
N PRO A 346 14.30 -16.80 28.56
CA PRO A 346 13.75 -17.27 27.29
C PRO A 346 12.23 -17.46 27.36
N ALA A 347 11.50 -16.82 26.46
CA ALA A 347 10.04 -16.89 26.41
C ALA A 347 9.61 -18.30 26.01
N GLN A 348 8.71 -18.90 26.77
CA GLN A 348 8.27 -20.28 26.54
C GLN A 348 6.95 -20.35 25.74
N ASP A 349 6.07 -19.37 25.94
CA ASP A 349 4.68 -19.42 25.49
C ASP A 349 4.33 -18.35 24.45
N THR A 350 5.08 -18.29 23.35
CA THR A 350 4.81 -17.34 22.26
C THR A 350 4.01 -17.97 21.13
N PRO A 351 3.16 -17.19 20.40
CA PRO A 351 2.49 -17.68 19.19
C PRO A 351 3.47 -18.26 18.17
N SER A 352 4.65 -17.65 18.05
CA SER A 352 5.70 -18.11 17.14
C SER A 352 6.27 -19.47 17.53
N ARG A 353 6.60 -19.67 18.82
CA ARG A 353 7.06 -20.97 19.33
C ARG A 353 6.04 -22.07 19.09
N LYS A 354 4.76 -21.82 19.39
CA LYS A 354 3.66 -22.77 19.14
C LYS A 354 3.54 -23.15 17.67
N LYS A 355 3.77 -22.20 16.77
CA LYS A 355 3.71 -22.41 15.31
C LYS A 355 4.89 -23.20 14.77
N ILE A 356 6.08 -23.03 15.36
CA ILE A 356 7.32 -23.70 14.95
C ILE A 356 7.43 -25.10 15.57
N LEU A 357 7.28 -25.21 16.90
CA LEU A 357 7.48 -26.41 17.69
C LEU A 357 6.20 -27.26 17.72
N ILE A 358 5.76 -27.73 16.55
CA ILE A 358 4.53 -28.53 16.38
C ILE A 358 4.60 -29.93 17.01
N CYS A 359 5.77 -30.34 17.49
CA CYS A 359 5.97 -31.51 18.32
C CYS A 359 7.06 -31.20 19.36
N SER A 360 7.05 -31.94 20.47
CA SER A 360 8.06 -31.83 21.53
C SER A 360 8.55 -33.24 21.89
N PRO A 361 9.81 -33.59 21.62
CA PRO A 361 10.33 -34.91 21.96
C PRO A 361 10.47 -35.05 23.48
N THR A 362 10.09 -36.21 24.02
CA THR A 362 10.23 -36.52 25.45
C THR A 362 11.54 -37.26 25.74
N THR A 363 12.13 -37.88 24.72
CA THR A 363 13.40 -38.60 24.83
C THR A 363 14.36 -38.22 23.69
N PRO A 364 15.68 -38.32 23.88
CA PRO A 364 16.67 -38.04 22.83
C PRO A 364 16.49 -38.87 21.54
N ARG A 365 15.87 -40.05 21.65
CA ARG A 365 15.59 -40.94 20.51
C ARG A 365 14.48 -40.40 19.60
N GLU A 366 13.56 -39.63 20.13
CA GLU A 366 12.44 -39.02 19.39
C GLU A 366 12.86 -37.73 18.67
N GLU A 367 13.93 -37.07 19.14
CA GLU A 367 14.39 -35.79 18.63
C GLU A 367 14.57 -35.76 17.10
N PRO A 368 15.27 -36.72 16.44
CA PRO A 368 15.51 -36.62 14.99
C PRO A 368 14.22 -36.68 14.17
N ALA A 369 13.22 -37.45 14.61
CA ALA A 369 11.94 -37.57 13.92
C ALA A 369 11.10 -36.30 14.08
N CYS A 370 11.08 -35.71 15.29
CA CYS A 370 10.40 -34.44 15.52
C CYS A 370 11.09 -33.28 14.79
N ALA A 371 12.42 -33.20 14.83
CA ALA A 371 13.19 -32.19 14.10
C ALA A 371 12.96 -32.26 12.59
N LYS A 372 12.93 -33.47 12.02
CA LYS A 372 12.59 -33.68 10.61
C LYS A 372 11.20 -33.11 10.29
N THR A 373 10.21 -33.41 11.12
CA THR A 373 8.83 -32.96 10.92
C THR A 373 8.72 -31.43 10.96
N ILE A 374 9.34 -30.78 11.96
CA ILE A 374 9.38 -29.33 12.10
C ILE A 374 10.06 -28.68 10.90
N LEU A 375 11.32 -29.05 10.62
CA LEU A 375 12.12 -28.40 9.58
C LEU A 375 11.56 -28.66 8.19
N SER A 376 11.03 -29.86 7.91
CA SER A 376 10.38 -30.14 6.63
C SER A 376 9.10 -29.34 6.43
N THR A 377 8.31 -29.11 7.48
CA THR A 377 7.09 -28.30 7.41
C THR A 377 7.43 -26.84 7.09
N LEU A 378 8.41 -26.28 7.80
CA LEU A 378 8.87 -24.90 7.59
C LEU A 378 9.50 -24.72 6.21
N ALA A 379 10.41 -25.62 5.83
CA ALA A 379 11.12 -25.53 4.55
C ALA A 379 10.19 -25.73 3.35
N ARG A 380 9.18 -26.59 3.44
CA ARG A 380 8.17 -26.75 2.36
C ARG A 380 7.50 -25.41 2.02
N ARG A 381 7.11 -24.65 3.04
CA ARG A 381 6.48 -23.32 2.88
C ARG A 381 7.50 -22.26 2.44
N ALA A 382 8.68 -22.26 3.06
CA ALA A 382 9.76 -21.32 2.73
C ALA A 382 10.23 -21.45 1.27
N TYR A 383 10.40 -22.69 0.80
CA TYR A 383 10.88 -23.01 -0.56
C TYR A 383 9.73 -23.12 -1.55
N ARG A 384 8.48 -23.09 -1.07
CA ARG A 384 7.25 -23.03 -1.87
C ARG A 384 7.05 -24.22 -2.81
N ARG A 385 7.59 -25.38 -2.41
CA ARG A 385 7.54 -26.64 -3.16
C ARG A 385 7.63 -27.86 -2.25
N PRO A 386 7.24 -29.05 -2.73
CA PRO A 386 7.59 -30.30 -2.10
C PRO A 386 9.11 -30.44 -1.90
N LEU A 387 9.51 -30.96 -0.74
CA LEU A 387 10.91 -31.20 -0.42
C LEU A 387 11.40 -32.50 -1.02
N THR A 388 12.66 -32.50 -1.43
CA THR A 388 13.41 -33.70 -1.82
C THR A 388 14.05 -34.35 -0.59
N SER A 389 14.51 -35.59 -0.75
CA SER A 389 15.28 -36.27 0.30
C SER A 389 16.57 -35.51 0.64
N LYS A 390 17.21 -34.89 -0.36
CA LYS A 390 18.43 -34.09 -0.18
C LYS A 390 18.19 -32.82 0.63
N ASP A 391 17.08 -32.11 0.37
CA ASP A 391 16.69 -30.94 1.15
C ASP A 391 16.56 -31.32 2.63
N THR A 392 15.87 -32.43 2.88
CA THR A 392 15.61 -32.92 4.24
C THR A 392 16.90 -33.34 4.95
N GLU A 393 17.81 -34.04 4.25
CA GLU A 393 19.10 -34.45 4.81
C GLU A 393 19.98 -33.24 5.15
N THR A 394 20.03 -32.23 4.28
CA THR A 394 20.80 -31.02 4.53
C THR A 394 20.28 -30.28 5.76
N LEU A 395 18.95 -30.12 5.88
CA LEU A 395 18.33 -29.51 7.06
C LEU A 395 18.65 -30.28 8.35
N LEU A 396 18.62 -31.61 8.30
CA LEU A 396 18.97 -32.45 9.45
C LEU A 396 20.46 -32.38 9.82
N ASN A 397 21.37 -32.12 8.87
CA ASN A 397 22.77 -31.88 9.18
C ASN A 397 22.97 -30.57 9.96
N PHE A 398 22.29 -29.49 9.56
CA PHE A 398 22.30 -28.24 10.33
C PHE A 398 21.68 -28.41 11.72
N TYR A 399 20.58 -29.18 11.82
CA TYR A 399 20.01 -29.56 13.10
C TYR A 399 21.02 -30.27 14.00
N ARG A 400 21.71 -31.31 13.50
CA ARG A 400 22.70 -32.05 14.29
C ARG A 400 23.84 -31.15 14.76
N SER A 401 24.35 -30.27 13.91
CA SER A 401 25.41 -29.32 14.28
C SER A 401 24.98 -28.35 15.40
N GLY A 402 23.75 -27.84 15.35
CA GLY A 402 23.21 -27.03 16.45
C GLY A 402 22.99 -27.85 17.73
N ARG A 403 22.49 -29.08 17.59
CA ARG A 403 22.24 -30.01 18.69
C ARG A 403 23.50 -30.47 19.40
N GLU A 404 24.61 -30.64 18.69
CA GLU A 404 25.94 -30.95 19.25
C GLU A 404 26.46 -29.82 20.14
N SER A 405 26.09 -28.58 19.83
CA SER A 405 26.54 -27.39 20.56
C SER A 405 25.58 -26.98 21.69
N GLY A 406 24.43 -27.67 21.85
CA GLY A 406 23.37 -27.27 22.77
C GLY A 406 22.29 -28.34 22.95
N ASN A 407 21.03 -27.92 22.94
CA ASN A 407 19.86 -28.78 23.13
C ASN A 407 19.04 -28.96 21.83
N PHE A 408 17.90 -29.62 21.93
CA PHE A 408 16.99 -29.84 20.79
C PHE A 408 16.65 -28.55 20.04
N GLU A 409 16.28 -27.48 20.77
CA GLU A 409 15.90 -26.21 20.17
C GLU A 409 17.09 -25.46 19.57
N ASP A 410 18.31 -25.62 20.08
CA ASP A 410 19.53 -25.12 19.41
C ASP A 410 19.70 -25.74 18.01
N GLY A 411 19.38 -27.03 17.88
CA GLY A 411 19.33 -27.70 16.58
C GLY A 411 18.25 -27.11 15.67
N ILE A 412 17.04 -26.88 16.19
CA ILE A 412 15.94 -26.28 15.42
C ILE A 412 16.29 -24.86 14.99
N GLU A 413 16.87 -24.04 15.86
CA GLU A 413 17.33 -22.68 15.56
C GLU A 413 18.30 -22.69 14.39
N ARG A 414 19.29 -23.60 14.39
CA ARG A 414 20.28 -23.70 13.33
C ARG A 414 19.69 -24.14 12.00
N GLY A 415 18.76 -25.09 12.02
CA GLY A 415 18.00 -25.50 10.84
C GLY A 415 17.13 -24.36 10.29
N LEU A 416 16.45 -23.62 11.17
CA LEU A 416 15.63 -22.47 10.81
C LEU A 416 16.47 -21.33 10.23
N GLN A 417 17.61 -21.02 10.85
CA GLN A 417 18.56 -20.03 10.34
C GLN A 417 18.98 -20.37 8.90
N PHE A 418 19.25 -21.64 8.61
CA PHE A 418 19.58 -22.08 7.26
C PHE A 418 18.42 -21.87 6.29
N ILE A 419 17.18 -22.25 6.67
CA ILE A 419 15.98 -22.04 5.84
C ILE A 419 15.82 -20.56 5.47
N LEU A 420 15.94 -19.66 6.45
CA LEU A 420 15.73 -18.22 6.25
C LEU A 420 16.87 -17.52 5.50
N ALA A 421 18.06 -18.13 5.45
CA ALA A 421 19.18 -17.65 4.65
C ALA A 421 19.25 -18.30 3.26
N HIS A 422 18.42 -19.31 2.99
CA HIS A 422 18.51 -20.11 1.77
C HIS A 422 18.06 -19.31 0.54
N PRO A 423 18.73 -19.45 -0.62
CA PRO A 423 18.32 -18.77 -1.85
C PRO A 423 16.88 -19.06 -2.26
N GLU A 424 16.38 -20.30 -2.09
CA GLU A 424 14.97 -20.61 -2.41
C GLU A 424 13.97 -19.94 -1.48
N PHE A 425 14.37 -19.47 -0.30
CA PHE A 425 13.50 -18.64 0.52
C PHE A 425 13.48 -17.20 -0.02
N VAL A 426 14.67 -16.60 -0.16
CA VAL A 426 14.85 -15.20 -0.57
C VAL A 426 14.40 -14.92 -2.00
N PHE A 427 14.64 -15.85 -2.92
CA PHE A 427 14.44 -15.67 -4.35
C PHE A 427 13.34 -16.58 -4.92
N ARG A 428 12.64 -16.05 -5.92
CA ARG A 428 11.69 -16.73 -6.78
C ARG A 428 12.25 -16.71 -8.20
N SER A 429 12.67 -17.88 -8.67
CA SER A 429 13.22 -18.06 -10.01
C SER A 429 12.20 -18.74 -10.92
N GLU A 430 12.07 -18.24 -12.15
CA GLU A 430 11.41 -18.94 -13.26
C GLU A 430 12.51 -19.53 -14.14
N THR A 431 12.61 -20.85 -14.22
CA THR A 431 13.70 -21.55 -14.92
C THR A 431 13.20 -22.12 -16.24
N ALA A 432 13.88 -21.77 -17.33
CA ALA A 432 13.61 -22.39 -18.62
C ALA A 432 13.94 -23.88 -18.58
N PRO A 433 13.08 -24.76 -19.11
CA PRO A 433 13.41 -26.16 -19.32
C PRO A 433 14.68 -26.31 -20.17
N ALA A 434 15.51 -27.31 -19.89
CA ALA A 434 16.83 -27.49 -20.51
C ALA A 434 16.79 -27.62 -22.05
N ASN A 435 15.64 -27.94 -22.63
CA ASN A 435 15.42 -28.10 -24.06
C ASN A 435 14.95 -26.82 -24.79
N VAL A 436 14.75 -25.71 -24.08
CA VAL A 436 14.28 -24.43 -24.65
C VAL A 436 15.47 -23.56 -25.03
N LYS A 437 15.50 -23.05 -26.27
CA LYS A 437 16.58 -22.17 -26.73
C LYS A 437 16.40 -20.73 -26.23
N PRO A 438 17.47 -19.93 -26.12
CA PRO A 438 17.35 -18.51 -25.82
C PRO A 438 16.38 -17.80 -26.79
N GLY A 439 15.40 -17.10 -26.23
CA GLY A 439 14.38 -16.37 -26.99
C GLY A 439 13.14 -17.19 -27.37
N GLU A 440 13.10 -18.49 -27.12
CA GLU A 440 11.89 -19.30 -27.27
C GLU A 440 10.95 -19.14 -26.07
N LEU A 441 9.64 -19.15 -26.36
CA LEU A 441 8.62 -19.10 -25.32
C LEU A 441 8.51 -20.47 -24.66
N TYR A 442 8.36 -20.47 -23.33
CA TYR A 442 8.10 -21.67 -22.57
C TYR A 442 7.02 -21.43 -21.52
N ARG A 443 6.36 -22.51 -21.11
CA ARG A 443 5.40 -22.46 -20.01
C ARG A 443 6.15 -22.66 -18.70
N ILE A 444 5.96 -21.75 -17.77
CA ILE A 444 6.44 -21.93 -16.38
C ILE A 444 5.77 -23.15 -15.75
N SER A 445 6.44 -23.78 -14.80
CA SER A 445 5.90 -24.90 -14.03
C SER A 445 4.72 -24.46 -13.17
N ASP A 446 3.88 -25.42 -12.76
CA ASP A 446 2.75 -25.15 -11.87
C ASP A 446 3.21 -24.60 -10.50
N LEU A 447 4.41 -24.97 -10.02
CA LEU A 447 4.98 -24.44 -8.78
C LEU A 447 5.42 -22.99 -8.92
N GLU A 448 6.05 -22.64 -10.05
CA GLU A 448 6.38 -21.24 -10.37
C GLU A 448 5.10 -20.40 -10.55
N LEU A 449 4.06 -20.96 -11.18
CA LEU A 449 2.76 -20.31 -11.30
C LEU A 449 2.10 -20.08 -9.93
N ALA A 450 2.14 -21.06 -9.03
CA ALA A 450 1.63 -20.91 -7.67
C ALA A 450 2.34 -19.79 -6.91
N SER A 451 3.67 -19.75 -6.98
CA SER A 451 4.49 -18.70 -6.36
C SER A 451 4.20 -17.34 -6.98
N ARG A 452 4.11 -17.24 -8.31
CA ARG A 452 3.77 -15.98 -8.98
C ARG A 452 2.39 -15.48 -8.57
N LEU A 453 1.40 -16.37 -8.52
CA LEU A 453 0.03 -16.04 -8.14
C LEU A 453 -0.06 -15.58 -6.68
N SER A 454 0.59 -16.27 -5.75
CA SER A 454 0.54 -15.93 -4.32
C SER A 454 1.20 -14.59 -4.02
N PHE A 455 2.33 -14.28 -4.63
CA PHE A 455 2.97 -12.98 -4.42
C PHE A 455 2.23 -11.84 -5.11
N PHE A 456 1.58 -12.11 -6.24
CA PHE A 456 0.73 -11.13 -6.88
C PHE A 456 -0.51 -10.78 -6.02
N LEU A 457 -1.22 -11.78 -5.50
CA LEU A 457 -2.47 -11.57 -4.78
C LEU A 457 -2.29 -11.29 -3.28
N TRP A 458 -1.30 -11.91 -2.63
CA TRP A 458 -1.09 -11.87 -1.18
C TRP A 458 0.24 -11.26 -0.76
N SER A 459 1.12 -10.89 -1.71
CA SER A 459 2.50 -10.44 -1.41
C SER A 459 3.21 -11.39 -0.43
N ASN A 460 2.99 -12.69 -0.62
CA ASN A 460 3.43 -13.75 0.28
C ASN A 460 3.52 -15.11 -0.43
N GLY A 461 4.12 -16.11 0.22
CA GLY A 461 4.21 -17.48 -0.28
C GLY A 461 2.86 -18.18 -0.46
N PRO A 462 2.78 -19.19 -1.35
CA PRO A 462 1.57 -20.00 -1.54
C PRO A 462 1.29 -20.83 -0.28
N ASP A 463 0.01 -21.08 0.00
CA ASP A 463 -0.40 -21.97 1.07
C ASP A 463 -0.30 -23.45 0.67
N ASP A 464 -0.51 -24.35 1.63
CA ASP A 464 -0.33 -25.79 1.42
C ASP A 464 -1.27 -26.34 0.33
N GLU A 465 -2.50 -25.82 0.23
CA GLU A 465 -3.45 -26.20 -0.83
C GLU A 465 -2.88 -25.88 -2.22
N LEU A 466 -2.40 -24.65 -2.42
CA LEU A 466 -1.86 -24.21 -3.70
C LEU A 466 -0.55 -24.93 -4.03
N ILE A 467 0.34 -25.16 -3.06
CA ILE A 467 1.56 -25.98 -3.24
C ILE A 467 1.20 -27.41 -3.63
N ASN A 468 0.18 -28.01 -3.01
CA ASN A 468 -0.25 -29.38 -3.30
C ASN A 468 -0.81 -29.52 -4.71
N LEU A 469 -1.72 -28.62 -5.13
CA LEU A 469 -2.29 -28.62 -6.48
C LEU A 469 -1.21 -28.41 -7.53
N ALA A 470 -0.28 -27.49 -7.28
CA ALA A 470 0.84 -27.22 -8.16
C ALA A 470 1.81 -28.41 -8.25
N GLY A 471 2.14 -29.03 -7.12
CA GLY A 471 2.98 -30.23 -7.08
C GLY A 471 2.35 -31.43 -7.80
N GLN A 472 1.03 -31.47 -7.92
CA GLN A 472 0.28 -32.48 -8.70
C GLN A 472 0.11 -32.10 -10.18
N GLY A 473 0.59 -30.94 -10.63
CA GLY A 473 0.43 -30.47 -12.00
C GLY A 473 -1.01 -30.14 -12.38
N LYS A 474 -1.87 -29.81 -11.40
CA LYS A 474 -3.29 -29.50 -11.61
C LYS A 474 -3.56 -28.01 -11.81
N LEU A 475 -2.66 -27.13 -11.38
CA LEU A 475 -2.89 -25.68 -11.42
C LEU A 475 -2.91 -25.12 -12.86
N ARG A 476 -2.34 -25.86 -13.82
CA ARG A 476 -2.42 -25.56 -15.25
C ARG A 476 -3.82 -25.67 -15.86
N ASP A 477 -4.75 -26.37 -15.19
CA ASP A 477 -6.15 -26.48 -15.62
C ASP A 477 -6.84 -25.12 -15.38
N PRO A 478 -7.42 -24.49 -16.42
CA PRO A 478 -8.07 -23.20 -16.29
C PRO A 478 -9.16 -23.14 -15.20
N LYS A 479 -9.92 -24.23 -15.00
CA LYS A 479 -10.98 -24.27 -13.98
C LYS A 479 -10.41 -24.30 -12.57
N VAL A 480 -9.34 -25.07 -12.37
CA VAL A 480 -8.64 -25.15 -11.07
C VAL A 480 -7.97 -23.81 -10.78
N LEU A 481 -7.32 -23.20 -11.77
CA LEU A 481 -6.70 -21.89 -11.63
C LEU A 481 -7.73 -20.83 -11.24
N GLU A 482 -8.86 -20.74 -11.94
CA GLU A 482 -9.92 -19.78 -11.62
C GLU A 482 -10.46 -19.99 -10.20
N GLN A 483 -10.72 -21.24 -9.81
CA GLN A 483 -11.19 -21.56 -8.45
C GLN A 483 -10.20 -21.08 -7.38
N GLN A 484 -8.89 -21.31 -7.59
CA GLN A 484 -7.86 -20.86 -6.64
C GLN A 484 -7.74 -19.34 -6.62
N VAL A 485 -7.79 -18.65 -7.77
CA VAL A 485 -7.79 -17.17 -7.83
C VAL A 485 -8.95 -16.60 -7.02
N ARG A 486 -10.18 -17.12 -7.19
CA ARG A 486 -11.35 -16.64 -6.44
C ARG A 486 -11.23 -16.91 -4.94
N ARG A 487 -10.75 -18.09 -4.54
CA ARG A 487 -10.46 -18.42 -3.13
C ARG A 487 -9.45 -17.43 -2.54
N MET A 488 -8.38 -17.14 -3.27
CA MET A 488 -7.33 -16.25 -2.81
C MET A 488 -7.76 -14.80 -2.71
N LEU A 489 -8.60 -14.32 -3.64
CA LEU A 489 -9.20 -12.98 -3.56
C LEU A 489 -10.16 -12.84 -2.37
N ALA A 490 -10.90 -13.89 -2.02
CA ALA A 490 -11.78 -13.90 -0.86
C ALA A 490 -11.01 -13.88 0.48
N ASP A 491 -9.82 -14.46 0.52
CA ASP A 491 -8.96 -14.50 1.72
C ASP A 491 -8.56 -13.09 2.21
N PRO A 492 -8.51 -12.81 3.53
CA PRO A 492 -8.07 -11.52 4.07
C PRO A 492 -6.68 -11.09 3.61
N ARG A 493 -5.79 -12.02 3.28
CA ARG A 493 -4.44 -11.72 2.75
C ARG A 493 -4.47 -10.95 1.44
N SER A 494 -5.57 -10.99 0.68
CA SER A 494 -5.73 -10.18 -0.55
C SER A 494 -5.75 -8.68 -0.30
N GLN A 495 -5.89 -8.23 0.95
CA GLN A 495 -5.70 -6.82 1.30
C GLN A 495 -4.29 -6.31 0.97
N GLU A 496 -3.28 -7.20 0.93
CA GLU A 496 -1.93 -6.85 0.49
C GLU A 496 -1.89 -6.38 -0.96
N LEU A 497 -2.73 -6.95 -1.85
CA LEU A 497 -2.87 -6.43 -3.21
C LEU A 497 -3.35 -4.98 -3.18
N VAL A 498 -4.33 -4.64 -2.35
CA VAL A 498 -4.80 -3.25 -2.20
C VAL A 498 -3.68 -2.33 -1.69
N LYS A 499 -3.06 -2.69 -0.56
CA LYS A 499 -2.03 -1.89 0.11
C LYS A 499 -0.77 -1.70 -0.75
N ASN A 500 -0.35 -2.74 -1.47
CA ASN A 500 0.89 -2.74 -2.24
C ASN A 500 0.69 -2.28 -3.67
N PHE A 501 -0.33 -2.77 -4.38
CA PHE A 501 -0.58 -2.35 -5.76
C PHE A 501 -1.22 -0.97 -5.82
N ALA A 502 -2.40 -0.78 -5.22
CA ALA A 502 -3.08 0.52 -5.28
C ALA A 502 -2.30 1.61 -4.52
N GLY A 503 -1.66 1.24 -3.41
CA GLY A 503 -0.80 2.16 -2.65
C GLY A 503 0.39 2.70 -3.42
N GLN A 504 0.96 1.91 -4.34
CA GLN A 504 2.06 2.34 -5.23
C GLN A 504 1.54 3.03 -6.48
N TRP A 505 0.57 2.40 -7.17
CA TRP A 505 -0.04 2.94 -8.38
C TRP A 505 -0.63 4.33 -8.17
N LEU A 506 -1.38 4.54 -7.09
CA LEU A 506 -2.01 5.84 -6.81
C LEU A 506 -1.08 6.79 -6.04
N GLY A 507 0.16 6.39 -5.75
CA GLY A 507 1.11 7.18 -4.98
C GLY A 507 0.74 7.38 -3.51
N LEU A 508 -0.18 6.59 -2.94
CA LEU A 508 -0.66 6.75 -1.56
C LEU A 508 0.45 6.61 -0.51
N ARG A 509 1.50 5.84 -0.81
CA ARG A 509 2.68 5.74 0.08
C ARG A 509 3.38 7.09 0.28
N THR A 510 3.28 8.01 -0.67
CA THR A 510 3.86 9.36 -0.56
C THR A 510 3.05 10.29 0.34
N LEU A 511 1.82 9.93 0.73
CA LEU A 511 1.00 10.75 1.64
C LEU A 511 1.72 11.02 2.96
N GLN A 512 2.56 10.10 3.42
CA GLN A 512 3.30 10.22 4.68
C GLN A 512 4.30 11.38 4.71
N SER A 513 4.76 11.84 3.54
CA SER A 513 5.64 13.01 3.39
C SER A 513 4.90 14.29 2.97
N GLN A 514 3.60 14.22 2.68
CA GLN A 514 2.82 15.41 2.33
C GLN A 514 2.48 16.21 3.60
N THR A 515 3.01 17.41 3.73
CA THR A 515 2.74 18.31 4.86
C THR A 515 2.23 19.64 4.33
N PRO A 516 0.89 19.79 4.17
CA PRO A 516 0.28 21.08 3.93
C PRO A 516 0.74 22.12 4.96
N GLU A 517 0.88 23.37 4.52
CA GLU A 517 1.30 24.47 5.39
C GLU A 517 0.25 24.69 6.48
N GLY A 518 0.62 24.44 7.74
CA GLY A 518 -0.34 24.37 8.85
C GLY A 518 -1.01 25.70 9.21
N THR A 519 -0.40 26.84 8.86
CA THR A 519 -1.01 28.17 9.00
C THR A 519 -2.08 28.44 7.93
N VAL A 520 -1.92 27.85 6.74
CA VAL A 520 -2.89 27.98 5.63
C VAL A 520 -3.99 26.93 5.73
N TYR A 521 -3.65 25.72 6.19
CA TYR A 521 -4.55 24.58 6.35
C TYR A 521 -4.55 24.09 7.80
N PRO A 522 -5.05 24.89 8.75
CA PRO A 522 -4.99 24.57 10.18
C PRO A 522 -5.81 23.34 10.57
N ASP A 523 -6.82 22.97 9.79
CA ASP A 523 -7.59 21.73 9.99
C ASP A 523 -6.93 20.48 9.36
N PHE A 524 -5.73 20.57 8.79
CA PHE A 524 -5.01 19.39 8.29
C PHE A 524 -4.08 18.82 9.35
N ASP A 525 -4.25 17.52 9.63
CA ASP A 525 -3.48 16.73 10.61
C ASP A 525 -3.21 15.33 10.05
N ASP A 526 -2.43 14.52 10.77
CA ASP A 526 -2.17 13.13 10.40
C ASP A 526 -3.45 12.28 10.45
N ASN A 527 -4.40 12.55 11.35
CA ASN A 527 -5.67 11.83 11.42
C ASN A 527 -6.44 11.92 10.10
N LEU A 528 -6.53 13.10 9.50
CA LEU A 528 -7.16 13.32 8.20
C LEU A 528 -6.38 12.66 7.07
N ARG A 529 -5.04 12.75 7.12
CA ARG A 529 -4.15 12.10 6.14
C ARG A 529 -4.35 10.59 6.12
N GLN A 530 -4.35 9.94 7.28
CA GLN A 530 -4.62 8.51 7.40
C GLN A 530 -6.04 8.20 6.93
N ALA A 531 -7.03 9.04 7.27
CA ALA A 531 -8.40 8.81 6.83
C ALA A 531 -8.57 8.88 5.29
N MET A 532 -7.89 9.83 4.63
CA MET A 532 -7.84 9.92 3.16
C MET A 532 -7.15 8.71 2.51
N ARG A 533 -6.14 8.14 3.18
CA ARG A 533 -5.48 6.91 2.73
C ARG A 533 -6.43 5.72 2.84
N THR A 534 -7.04 5.52 4.00
CA THR A 534 -8.01 4.44 4.25
C THR A 534 -9.21 4.54 3.31
N GLU A 535 -9.71 5.75 3.01
CA GLU A 535 -10.75 5.95 2.00
C GLU A 535 -10.36 5.36 0.64
N ALA A 536 -9.15 5.66 0.15
CA ALA A 536 -8.71 5.18 -1.15
C ALA A 536 -8.46 3.67 -1.17
N GLU A 537 -7.87 3.13 -0.10
CA GLU A 537 -7.66 1.69 0.06
C GLU A 537 -9.01 0.94 0.10
N MET A 538 -9.95 1.34 0.97
CA MET A 538 -11.28 0.71 1.05
C MET A 538 -12.08 0.86 -0.24
N PHE A 539 -11.94 2.00 -0.94
CA PHE A 539 -12.62 2.19 -2.22
C PHE A 539 -12.11 1.22 -3.28
N PHE A 540 -10.80 1.11 -3.45
CA PHE A 540 -10.21 0.16 -4.39
C PHE A 540 -10.54 -1.29 -3.99
N GLU A 541 -10.45 -1.60 -2.68
CA GLU A 541 -10.84 -2.90 -2.13
C GLU A 541 -12.29 -3.24 -2.46
N SER A 542 -13.22 -2.30 -2.32
CA SER A 542 -14.65 -2.53 -2.64
C SER A 542 -14.86 -2.90 -4.11
N ILE A 543 -14.10 -2.29 -5.02
CA ILE A 543 -14.22 -2.59 -6.46
C ILE A 543 -13.69 -3.99 -6.75
N LEU A 544 -12.56 -4.35 -6.14
CA LEU A 544 -11.94 -5.66 -6.30
C LEU A 544 -12.78 -6.79 -5.67
N ARG A 545 -13.20 -6.63 -4.41
CA ARG A 545 -13.89 -7.68 -3.65
C ARG A 545 -15.35 -7.88 -4.10
N GLU A 546 -16.00 -6.81 -4.53
CA GLU A 546 -17.40 -6.87 -5.00
C GLU A 546 -17.50 -7.13 -6.51
N ASP A 547 -16.38 -7.41 -7.19
CA ASP A 547 -16.30 -7.66 -8.65
C ASP A 547 -16.99 -6.55 -9.47
N ARG A 548 -16.74 -5.30 -9.10
CA ARG A 548 -17.34 -4.12 -9.75
C ARG A 548 -16.63 -3.78 -11.04
N SER A 549 -17.32 -3.04 -11.90
CA SER A 549 -16.71 -2.53 -13.12
C SER A 549 -15.50 -1.65 -12.78
N VAL A 550 -14.37 -1.88 -13.45
CA VAL A 550 -13.19 -1.02 -13.35
C VAL A 550 -13.51 0.45 -13.68
N SER A 551 -14.55 0.71 -14.47
CA SER A 551 -15.02 2.07 -14.76
C SER A 551 -15.54 2.82 -13.52
N GLU A 552 -15.98 2.11 -12.48
CA GLU A 552 -16.37 2.70 -11.20
C GLU A 552 -15.21 3.40 -10.50
N LEU A 553 -13.95 3.05 -10.82
CA LEU A 553 -12.78 3.83 -10.37
C LEU A 553 -12.88 5.31 -10.79
N LEU A 554 -13.64 5.65 -11.82
CA LEU A 554 -13.83 7.03 -12.26
C LEU A 554 -15.25 7.56 -11.99
N THR A 555 -16.25 6.69 -11.95
CA THR A 555 -17.66 7.10 -11.96
C THR A 555 -18.43 6.84 -10.67
N ALA A 556 -17.86 6.04 -9.75
CA ALA A 556 -18.56 5.62 -8.53
C ALA A 556 -19.16 6.80 -7.77
N ASP A 557 -20.43 6.64 -7.40
CA ASP A 557 -21.24 7.60 -6.67
C ASP A 557 -21.22 7.35 -5.16
N TYR A 558 -20.17 6.72 -4.67
CA TYR A 558 -20.01 6.38 -3.26
C TYR A 558 -18.55 6.54 -2.83
N THR A 559 -18.35 6.73 -1.53
CA THR A 559 -17.02 6.66 -0.92
C THR A 559 -17.09 6.09 0.50
N PHE A 560 -15.94 5.94 1.15
CA PHE A 560 -15.82 5.44 2.53
C PHE A 560 -15.30 6.55 3.43
N VAL A 561 -16.03 6.86 4.49
CA VAL A 561 -15.65 7.91 5.45
C VAL A 561 -15.86 7.46 6.88
N ASN A 562 -14.95 7.86 7.75
CA ASN A 562 -15.18 8.00 9.19
C ASN A 562 -15.60 9.44 9.52
N GLU A 563 -15.83 9.76 10.79
CA GLU A 563 -16.23 11.11 11.21
C GLU A 563 -15.22 12.19 10.77
N ARG A 564 -13.93 11.93 10.96
CA ARG A 564 -12.86 12.89 10.66
C ARG A 564 -12.88 13.32 9.18
N LEU A 565 -13.03 12.35 8.27
CA LEU A 565 -13.08 12.60 6.83
C LEU A 565 -14.44 13.14 6.39
N ALA A 566 -15.53 12.63 6.96
CA ALA A 566 -16.88 13.11 6.69
C ALA A 566 -17.01 14.61 7.01
N ALA A 567 -16.48 15.04 8.16
CA ALA A 567 -16.44 16.44 8.54
C ALA A 567 -15.63 17.29 7.55
N HIS A 568 -14.47 16.79 7.09
CA HIS A 568 -13.68 17.47 6.06
C HIS A 568 -14.42 17.54 4.71
N TYR A 569 -15.27 16.55 4.41
CA TYR A 569 -16.03 16.50 3.17
C TYR A 569 -17.38 17.22 3.22
N GLY A 570 -17.84 17.62 4.41
CA GLY A 570 -19.18 18.18 4.62
C GLY A 570 -20.29 17.13 4.56
N ILE A 571 -19.98 15.88 4.89
CA ILE A 571 -20.94 14.77 4.92
C ILE A 571 -21.53 14.69 6.35
N PRO A 572 -22.83 14.95 6.54
CA PRO A 572 -23.45 14.94 7.86
C PRO A 572 -23.70 13.52 8.37
N ASN A 573 -24.03 13.39 9.66
CA ASN A 573 -24.52 12.16 10.30
C ASN A 573 -23.55 10.96 10.28
N VAL A 574 -22.24 11.22 10.23
CA VAL A 574 -21.18 10.21 10.39
C VAL A 574 -20.44 10.50 11.69
N TYR A 575 -20.41 9.51 12.58
CA TYR A 575 -19.84 9.63 13.93
C TYR A 575 -18.90 8.47 14.25
N GLY A 576 -17.79 8.76 14.93
CA GLY A 576 -16.79 7.79 15.35
C GLY A 576 -15.74 7.44 14.29
N THR A 577 -14.78 6.63 14.70
CA THR A 577 -13.59 6.24 13.92
C THR A 577 -13.88 5.23 12.81
N GLN A 578 -15.00 4.51 12.91
CA GLN A 578 -15.37 3.44 11.98
C GLN A 578 -15.80 3.98 10.61
N PHE A 579 -15.18 3.46 9.56
CA PHE A 579 -15.49 3.81 8.18
C PHE A 579 -16.80 3.20 7.73
N ARG A 580 -17.58 3.96 6.96
CA ARG A 580 -18.81 3.49 6.33
C ARG A 580 -18.92 3.98 4.90
N ARG A 581 -19.56 3.15 4.07
CA ARG A 581 -19.89 3.50 2.70
C ARG A 581 -21.02 4.53 2.71
N VAL A 582 -20.81 5.65 2.01
CA VAL A 582 -21.78 6.74 1.88
C VAL A 582 -22.00 7.06 0.41
N LYS A 583 -23.24 7.41 0.06
CA LYS A 583 -23.57 7.86 -1.28
C LYS A 583 -23.21 9.34 -1.46
N LEU A 584 -22.69 9.68 -2.64
CA LEU A 584 -22.29 11.01 -3.06
C LEU A 584 -23.39 11.56 -3.96
N GLU A 585 -24.21 12.45 -3.42
CA GLU A 585 -25.34 13.07 -4.13
C GLU A 585 -25.25 14.59 -4.08
N GLY A 586 -25.81 15.24 -5.10
CA GLY A 586 -25.94 16.70 -5.14
C GLY A 586 -24.56 17.39 -5.08
N PRO A 587 -24.31 18.29 -4.11
CA PRO A 587 -23.01 18.96 -3.99
C PRO A 587 -21.81 18.01 -3.86
N LEU A 588 -22.02 16.77 -3.40
CA LEU A 588 -20.97 15.76 -3.24
C LEU A 588 -20.60 15.06 -4.54
N ASP A 589 -21.31 15.29 -5.65
CA ASP A 589 -21.01 14.67 -6.96
C ASP A 589 -19.58 14.96 -7.45
N VAL A 590 -18.98 16.06 -7.01
CA VAL A 590 -17.58 16.42 -7.30
C VAL A 590 -16.55 15.44 -6.71
N ARG A 591 -16.97 14.57 -5.77
CA ARG A 591 -16.12 13.58 -5.09
C ARG A 591 -16.19 12.18 -5.70
N ARG A 592 -16.89 12.01 -6.83
CA ARG A 592 -17.03 10.72 -7.53
C ARG A 592 -15.68 10.16 -7.99
N GLY A 593 -15.57 8.83 -7.97
CA GLY A 593 -14.38 8.11 -8.41
C GLY A 593 -13.10 8.46 -7.66
N LEU A 594 -11.96 8.04 -8.21
CA LEU A 594 -10.62 8.26 -7.67
C LEU A 594 -10.22 9.74 -7.67
N LEU A 595 -10.57 10.47 -8.73
CA LEU A 595 -10.20 11.88 -8.86
C LEU A 595 -10.88 12.76 -7.82
N GLY A 596 -12.01 12.34 -7.26
CA GLY A 596 -12.71 13.04 -6.20
C GLY A 596 -12.15 12.84 -4.79
N LYS A 597 -11.20 11.92 -4.61
CA LYS A 597 -10.68 11.53 -3.30
C LYS A 597 -9.61 12.48 -2.77
N GLY A 598 -9.66 12.76 -1.48
CA GLY A 598 -8.76 13.66 -0.78
C GLY A 598 -7.29 13.24 -0.89
N SER A 599 -7.02 11.94 -0.87
CA SER A 599 -5.66 11.40 -1.04
C SER A 599 -5.08 11.72 -2.42
N VAL A 600 -5.82 11.49 -3.50
CA VAL A 600 -5.40 11.84 -4.87
C VAL A 600 -5.25 13.36 -5.02
N GLN A 601 -6.16 14.12 -4.44
CA GLN A 601 -6.10 15.58 -4.45
C GLN A 601 -4.86 16.12 -3.69
N LEU A 602 -4.47 15.46 -2.61
CA LEU A 602 -3.32 15.83 -1.79
C LEU A 602 -1.99 15.48 -2.47
N VAL A 603 -1.81 14.25 -2.96
CA VAL A 603 -0.55 13.85 -3.64
C VAL A 603 -0.31 14.60 -4.96
N THR A 604 -1.33 15.26 -5.49
CA THR A 604 -1.26 16.10 -6.70
C THR A 604 -1.29 17.60 -6.41
N SER A 605 -0.94 18.00 -5.18
CA SER A 605 -0.89 19.40 -4.74
C SER A 605 0.52 19.83 -4.30
N ASN A 606 0.71 21.13 -4.05
CA ASN A 606 1.86 21.64 -3.30
C ASN A 606 1.43 21.89 -1.84
N SER A 607 2.39 22.09 -0.94
CA SER A 607 2.12 22.31 0.49
C SER A 607 1.23 23.53 0.77
N ASP A 608 1.35 24.58 -0.02
CA ASP A 608 0.64 25.86 0.16
C ASP A 608 -0.61 25.97 -0.73
N ARG A 609 -0.74 25.16 -1.78
CA ARG A 609 -1.80 25.32 -2.80
C ARG A 609 -2.06 24.08 -3.64
N THR A 610 -3.28 24.02 -4.19
CA THR A 610 -3.63 23.03 -5.23
C THR A 610 -2.87 23.24 -6.54
N SER A 611 -2.63 22.15 -7.31
CA SER A 611 -1.87 22.20 -8.57
C SER A 611 -2.59 21.49 -9.73
N PRO A 612 -3.25 22.22 -10.64
CA PRO A 612 -3.83 21.62 -11.86
C PRO A 612 -2.80 20.92 -12.74
N VAL A 613 -1.56 21.41 -12.78
CA VAL A 613 -0.47 20.85 -13.60
C VAL A 613 -0.02 19.49 -13.06
N LEU A 614 0.24 19.38 -11.75
CA LEU A 614 0.62 18.10 -11.14
C LEU A 614 -0.52 17.09 -11.26
N ARG A 615 -1.77 17.53 -11.09
CA ARG A 615 -2.94 16.66 -11.28
C ARG A 615 -3.09 16.18 -12.72
N GLY A 616 -2.90 17.07 -13.71
CA GLY A 616 -2.91 16.69 -15.12
C GLY A 616 -1.81 15.70 -15.48
N LYS A 617 -0.58 15.93 -14.98
CA LYS A 617 0.53 14.98 -15.10
C LYS A 617 0.18 13.61 -14.51
N TRP A 618 -0.36 13.60 -13.29
CA TRP A 618 -0.73 12.36 -12.61
C TRP A 618 -1.79 11.57 -13.41
N VAL A 619 -2.80 12.24 -13.99
CA VAL A 619 -3.80 11.58 -14.85
C VAL A 619 -3.16 11.01 -16.11
N LEU A 620 -2.30 11.77 -16.78
CA LEU A 620 -1.61 11.33 -17.99
C LEU A 620 -0.76 10.08 -17.72
N GLU A 621 -0.02 10.06 -16.62
CA GLU A 621 0.90 8.98 -16.28
C GLU A 621 0.19 7.76 -15.70
N ASN A 622 -0.67 7.95 -14.69
CA ASN A 622 -1.23 6.84 -13.90
C ASN A 622 -2.52 6.27 -14.48
N ILE A 623 -3.28 7.05 -15.27
CA ILE A 623 -4.54 6.59 -15.89
C ILE A 623 -4.32 6.33 -17.37
N LEU A 624 -3.72 7.27 -18.10
CA LEU A 624 -3.60 7.18 -19.57
C LEU A 624 -2.31 6.50 -20.04
N GLY A 625 -1.35 6.22 -19.14
CA GLY A 625 -0.09 5.55 -19.50
C GLY A 625 0.81 6.36 -20.43
N THR A 626 0.71 7.70 -20.36
CA THR A 626 1.46 8.64 -21.21
C THR A 626 2.28 9.62 -20.38
N HIS A 627 3.57 9.74 -20.71
CA HIS A 627 4.42 10.75 -20.10
C HIS A 627 4.24 12.11 -20.81
N PRO A 628 3.92 13.20 -20.08
CA PRO A 628 3.93 14.54 -20.66
C PRO A 628 5.36 14.92 -21.06
N PRO A 629 5.55 15.84 -22.03
CA PRO A 629 6.86 16.38 -22.33
C PRO A 629 7.41 17.16 -21.13
N ASP A 630 8.74 17.19 -21.00
CA ASP A 630 9.40 18.02 -20.00
C ASP A 630 9.01 19.50 -20.16
N PRO A 631 8.85 20.24 -19.05
CA PRO A 631 8.57 21.67 -19.13
C PRO A 631 9.71 22.40 -19.86
N PRO A 632 9.42 23.45 -20.64
CA PRO A 632 10.46 24.28 -21.22
C PRO A 632 11.39 24.85 -20.14
N PRO A 633 12.70 24.97 -20.39
CA PRO A 633 13.59 25.67 -19.48
C PRO A 633 13.11 27.13 -19.29
N ASN A 634 13.14 27.62 -18.05
CA ASN A 634 12.84 29.02 -17.65
C ASN A 634 11.37 29.47 -17.62
N VAL A 635 10.39 28.58 -17.40
CA VAL A 635 9.03 29.04 -17.04
C VAL A 635 9.07 29.68 -15.64
N PRO A 636 8.72 30.98 -15.47
CA PRO A 636 8.73 31.61 -14.16
C PRO A 636 7.76 30.90 -13.21
N PRO A 637 8.13 30.67 -11.94
CA PRO A 637 7.20 30.13 -10.97
C PRO A 637 6.01 31.08 -10.81
N LEU A 638 4.82 30.51 -10.64
CA LEU A 638 3.65 31.29 -10.27
C LEU A 638 3.95 32.05 -8.97
N LYS A 639 3.80 33.38 -9.00
CA LYS A 639 3.96 34.19 -7.78
C LYS A 639 2.92 33.74 -6.74
N PRO A 640 3.34 33.44 -5.49
CA PRO A 640 2.41 33.34 -4.38
C PRO A 640 1.70 34.68 -4.27
N ASN A 641 0.37 34.70 -4.23
CA ASN A 641 -0.35 35.93 -3.92
C ASN A 641 -1.46 35.62 -2.91
N PRO A 642 -1.28 35.99 -1.63
CA PRO A 642 -2.23 35.67 -0.57
C PRO A 642 -3.56 36.44 -0.65
N THR A 643 -3.72 37.44 -1.53
CA THR A 643 -4.76 38.47 -1.38
C THR A 643 -5.72 38.68 -2.56
N ALA A 644 -5.79 37.79 -3.56
CA ALA A 644 -6.63 38.02 -4.75
C ALA A 644 -7.89 37.13 -4.84
N GLY A 645 -8.94 37.45 -4.06
CA GLY A 645 -10.36 37.11 -4.33
C GLY A 645 -10.74 35.65 -4.64
N ALA A 646 -12.03 35.41 -4.89
CA ALA A 646 -12.67 34.10 -5.06
C ALA A 646 -12.31 33.36 -6.38
N GLN A 647 -11.05 33.41 -6.84
CA GLN A 647 -10.62 32.70 -8.04
C GLN A 647 -9.91 31.39 -7.70
N THR A 648 -10.38 30.30 -8.30
CA THR A 648 -9.72 28.99 -8.21
C THR A 648 -8.39 29.00 -8.96
N MET A 649 -7.44 28.14 -8.56
CA MET A 649 -6.17 27.98 -9.29
C MET A 649 -6.35 27.62 -10.76
N ARG A 650 -7.42 26.91 -11.11
CA ARG A 650 -7.79 26.62 -12.50
C ARG A 650 -8.06 27.91 -13.27
N GLN A 651 -8.93 28.78 -12.75
CA GLN A 651 -9.25 30.07 -13.37
C GLN A 651 -8.01 30.96 -13.52
N ARG A 652 -7.08 30.92 -12.54
CA ARG A 652 -5.81 31.64 -12.62
C ARG A 652 -4.92 31.11 -13.76
N MET A 653 -4.83 29.80 -13.91
CA MET A 653 -4.08 29.17 -15.01
C MET A 653 -4.72 29.46 -16.37
N ASP A 654 -6.04 29.36 -16.48
CA ASP A 654 -6.76 29.66 -17.73
C ASP A 654 -6.50 31.11 -18.18
N ARG A 655 -6.46 32.06 -17.23
CA ARG A 655 -6.10 33.46 -17.53
C ARG A 655 -4.67 33.58 -18.06
N LEU A 656 -3.70 32.98 -17.37
CA LEU A 656 -2.28 33.00 -17.78
C LEU A 656 -2.07 32.37 -19.17
N LEU A 657 -2.73 31.25 -19.45
CA LEU A 657 -2.64 30.55 -20.73
C LEU A 657 -3.37 31.31 -21.85
N SER A 658 -4.39 32.11 -21.54
CA SER A 658 -5.11 32.93 -22.51
C SER A 658 -4.38 34.21 -22.95
N GLY A 659 -3.21 34.50 -22.39
CA GLY A 659 -2.43 35.71 -22.70
C GLY A 659 -3.09 37.03 -22.28
N LYS A 660 -4.20 36.97 -21.53
CA LYS A 660 -4.87 38.14 -20.96
C LYS A 660 -4.24 38.47 -19.61
N LEU A 661 -3.10 39.16 -19.65
CA LEU A 661 -2.57 39.86 -18.47
C LEU A 661 -3.43 41.09 -18.15
#